data_AF-M8DM69-F1
#
_entry.id   AF-M8DM69-F1
#
_cell.length_a   1.000
_cell.length_b   1.000
_cell.length_c   1.000
_cell.angle_alpha   90.00
_cell.angle_beta   90.00
_cell.angle_gamma   90.00
#
_symmetry.space_group_name_H-M   'P 1'
#
loop_
_entity.id
_entity.type
_entity.pdbx_description
1 polymer ?
#
loop_
_entity_poly.entity_id
_entity_poly.type
_entity_poly.pdbx_seq_one_letter_code
_entity_poly.pdbx_strand_id
1 'polypeptide(L)'
;MPDWSYHTMFRPLLFTLPAERSRRLTLTAIGTLAKCPGGPSLIELMGHMEPPAELSRKHWGISFPTPIGLGAGLDTDARGLSALSQFGFGYIELGPVTRNPVDESGGIERLLADESISYPAPLANMGAAKLAERLERCGHRSLPLACRLSFAPGSSPLEAAQERIEMIEQLSPYCGFFTLDTRQQLLDGWDETAWNLHLSLLAEATKAPLLLVLSPDLPKVEAECLLLPAIRAGIKGVAIAGGISPSSAFGKTSVPQSEAKDTKPPQELSPRRLTGGITREKSIQMVQWIRKSYPNLFMIGSGGVIEPDDALALFAAGADFVQLHSGLIYSGPGLPKRINEAIWQSNHPFRTAELSADSKLSEPDSPTVESHRAPRRFTGQFPGWFSGSLLGIGMVIGGLLALLVALTTVVLPYDEAFLGMRASELQALNPQILPFMSHDRVSLAGTMISIGVIYFQLSRFGLSRQLHWAKQVLLVSGSVGFLSFFLYIGYGYFDILHAVLSLSLFPFFLLAIRQPANKQLSPLPAQVKNDRDWRRSLWGQLFFVIIGCGLTGAGLIISIIGITGVFVPQDLAFLCATPEVLQAYNEKLIPVIAHDRAGFGGALLSVGIAVLLISLWAFRQGESWVWWTLFLGGLPGFASGIGIHFAVGYTDFIHLIPAYVAALLFLVALMLTYPYFCLRKT
;
A
#
# COMPACT_ATOMS: atom_id res chain seq x y z
N MET A 1 2.31 5.65 1.98
CA MET A 1 3.42 4.67 1.98
C MET A 1 2.84 3.31 2.35
N PRO A 2 3.35 2.20 1.83
CA PRO A 2 2.99 0.87 2.30
C PRO A 2 3.69 0.51 3.63
N ASP A 3 3.15 -0.47 4.35
CA ASP A 3 3.66 -0.86 5.67
C ASP A 3 5.10 -1.40 5.64
N TRP A 4 5.50 -2.10 4.57
CA TRP A 4 6.87 -2.63 4.45
C TRP A 4 7.91 -1.50 4.50
N SER A 5 7.73 -0.43 3.73
CA SER A 5 8.68 0.69 3.75
C SER A 5 8.54 1.53 5.01
N TYR A 6 7.32 1.68 5.55
CA TYR A 6 7.12 2.42 6.79
C TYR A 6 7.85 1.77 7.96
N HIS A 7 7.59 0.49 8.27
CA HIS A 7 8.15 -0.13 9.48
C HIS A 7 9.64 -0.44 9.40
N THR A 8 10.15 -0.77 8.21
CA THR A 8 11.56 -1.17 8.04
C THR A 8 12.50 0.00 7.77
N MET A 9 12.07 1.04 7.05
CA MET A 9 12.92 2.15 6.62
C MET A 9 12.56 3.47 7.33
N PHE A 10 11.30 3.90 7.24
CA PHE A 10 10.94 5.26 7.66
C PHE A 10 10.73 5.41 9.17
N ARG A 11 10.06 4.44 9.82
CA ARG A 11 9.77 4.47 11.26
C ARG A 11 11.04 4.52 12.10
N PRO A 12 12.08 3.69 11.87
CA PRO A 12 13.34 3.79 12.63
C PRO A 12 13.98 5.18 12.50
N LEU A 13 14.06 5.74 11.29
CA LEU A 13 14.64 7.06 11.04
C LEU A 13 13.80 8.18 11.68
N LEU A 14 12.50 8.24 11.38
CA LEU A 14 11.58 9.27 11.87
C LEU A 14 11.44 9.28 13.40
N PHE A 15 11.67 8.14 14.06
CA PHE A 15 11.56 8.03 15.50
C PHE A 15 12.81 8.57 16.25
N THR A 16 13.94 8.78 15.56
CA THR A 16 15.10 9.51 16.12
C THR A 16 14.86 11.02 16.25
N LEU A 17 13.93 11.59 15.47
CA LEU A 17 13.65 13.02 15.45
C LEU A 17 12.63 13.41 16.54
N PRO A 18 12.73 14.62 17.14
CA PRO A 18 11.68 15.16 17.99
C PRO A 18 10.30 15.08 17.33
N ALA A 19 9.26 14.71 18.08
CA ALA A 19 7.96 14.32 17.52
C ALA A 19 7.35 15.38 16.59
N GLU A 20 7.41 16.65 16.99
CA GLU A 20 6.92 17.78 16.20
C GLU A 20 7.71 17.99 14.89
N ARG A 21 9.05 17.84 14.93
CA ARG A 21 9.90 17.91 13.73
C ARG A 21 9.60 16.74 12.78
N SER A 22 9.45 15.54 13.32
CA SER A 22 9.10 14.31 12.59
C SER A 22 7.74 14.44 11.89
N ARG A 23 6.71 14.92 12.63
CA ARG A 23 5.38 15.26 12.11
C ARG A 23 5.45 16.29 10.97
N ARG A 24 6.11 17.43 11.21
CA ARG A 24 6.21 18.53 10.22
C ARG A 24 6.96 18.12 8.96
N LEU A 25 8.06 17.38 9.10
CA LEU A 25 8.83 16.83 7.98
C LEU A 25 7.95 15.87 7.16
N THR A 26 7.30 14.90 7.82
CA THR A 26 6.47 13.89 7.17
C THR A 26 5.32 14.52 6.39
N LEU A 27 4.52 15.39 7.04
CA LEU A 27 3.37 16.05 6.41
C LEU A 27 3.78 16.95 5.23
N THR A 28 4.91 17.65 5.36
CA THR A 28 5.43 18.48 4.26
C THR A 28 5.93 17.62 3.10
N ALA A 29 6.68 16.54 3.37
CA ALA A 29 7.21 15.66 2.34
C ALA A 29 6.09 14.97 1.53
N ILE A 30 5.10 14.37 2.21
CA ILE A 30 3.96 13.73 1.52
C ILE A 30 3.07 14.77 0.82
N GLY A 31 2.86 15.94 1.44
CA GLY A 31 2.06 17.03 0.87
C GLY A 31 2.69 17.66 -0.37
N THR A 32 4.02 17.72 -0.45
CA THR A 32 4.75 18.12 -1.66
C THR A 32 4.70 17.01 -2.72
N LEU A 33 4.97 15.75 -2.34
CA LEU A 33 4.93 14.62 -3.29
C LEU A 33 3.59 14.49 -4.00
N ALA A 34 2.47 14.61 -3.27
CA ALA A 34 1.13 14.54 -3.85
C ALA A 34 0.77 15.71 -4.79
N LYS A 35 1.56 16.80 -4.79
CA LYS A 35 1.40 17.96 -5.69
C LYS A 35 2.30 17.90 -6.93
N CYS A 36 3.31 17.04 -6.94
CA CYS A 36 4.16 16.84 -8.10
C CYS A 36 3.41 16.08 -9.21
N PRO A 37 3.63 16.40 -10.50
CA PRO A 37 3.13 15.59 -11.61
C PRO A 37 3.55 14.12 -11.46
N GLY A 38 2.60 13.19 -11.61
CA GLY A 38 2.81 11.75 -11.37
C GLY A 38 2.88 11.32 -9.90
N GLY A 39 2.91 12.25 -8.95
CA GLY A 39 2.94 11.98 -7.50
C GLY A 39 1.76 11.14 -6.99
N PRO A 40 0.50 11.48 -7.33
CA PRO A 40 -0.67 10.65 -6.99
C PRO A 40 -0.57 9.23 -7.56
N SER A 41 -0.18 9.09 -8.84
CA SER A 41 -0.02 7.79 -9.49
C SER A 41 1.07 6.94 -8.84
N LEU A 42 2.14 7.55 -8.30
CA LEU A 42 3.15 6.84 -7.51
C LEU A 42 2.61 6.39 -6.14
N ILE A 43 1.80 7.22 -5.47
CA ILE A 43 1.15 6.86 -4.21
C ILE A 43 0.19 5.67 -4.41
N GLU A 44 -0.58 5.70 -5.51
CA GLU A 44 -1.47 4.64 -5.95
C GLU A 44 -0.69 3.34 -6.28
N LEU A 45 0.36 3.43 -7.10
CA LEU A 45 1.24 2.32 -7.45
C LEU A 45 1.82 1.61 -6.22
N MET A 46 2.31 2.38 -5.24
CA MET A 46 2.93 1.83 -4.03
C MET A 46 1.95 1.21 -3.03
N GLY A 47 0.66 1.56 -3.09
CA GLY A 47 -0.28 1.26 -2.00
C GLY A 47 -1.56 0.53 -2.40
N HIS A 48 -2.19 0.89 -3.53
CA HIS A 48 -3.56 0.51 -3.90
C HIS A 48 -4.50 0.61 -2.68
N MET A 49 -4.69 1.84 -2.21
CA MET A 49 -5.26 2.17 -0.89
C MET A 49 -6.78 2.38 -0.91
N GLU A 50 -7.43 2.28 -2.06
CA GLU A 50 -8.86 2.53 -2.21
C GLU A 50 -9.70 1.56 -1.34
N PRO A 51 -10.72 2.06 -0.62
CA PRO A 51 -11.66 1.20 0.07
C PRO A 51 -12.58 0.47 -0.93
N PRO A 52 -12.97 -0.78 -0.66
CA PRO A 52 -14.01 -1.45 -1.43
C PRO A 52 -15.32 -0.65 -1.45
N ALA A 53 -15.98 -0.57 -2.61
CA ALA A 53 -17.16 0.27 -2.81
C ALA A 53 -18.33 -0.08 -1.88
N GLU A 54 -18.41 -1.33 -1.40
CA GLU A 54 -19.44 -1.81 -0.46
C GLU A 54 -19.28 -1.22 0.96
N LEU A 55 -18.12 -0.63 1.28
CA LEU A 55 -17.89 0.10 2.53
C LEU A 55 -18.46 1.53 2.50
N SER A 56 -18.92 2.01 1.34
CA SER A 56 -19.49 3.35 1.20
C SER A 56 -20.71 3.55 2.11
N ARG A 57 -20.82 4.73 2.73
CA ARG A 57 -21.91 5.14 3.63
C ARG A 57 -22.39 6.53 3.27
N LYS A 58 -23.66 6.85 3.54
CA LYS A 58 -24.22 8.20 3.32
C LYS A 58 -24.91 8.72 4.57
N HIS A 59 -24.40 9.82 5.13
CA HIS A 59 -24.95 10.48 6.32
C HIS A 59 -25.02 11.99 6.09
N TRP A 60 -26.10 12.63 6.52
CA TRP A 60 -26.33 14.09 6.40
C TRP A 60 -26.17 14.65 4.97
N GLY A 61 -26.46 13.83 3.95
CA GLY A 61 -26.27 14.17 2.53
C GLY A 61 -24.86 13.90 1.99
N ILE A 62 -23.87 13.70 2.87
CA ILE A 62 -22.46 13.45 2.56
C ILE A 62 -22.24 11.98 2.23
N SER A 63 -21.45 11.70 1.19
CA SER A 63 -21.02 10.34 0.82
C SER A 63 -19.61 10.07 1.34
N PHE A 64 -19.44 8.99 2.10
CA PHE A 64 -18.20 8.56 2.74
C PHE A 64 -17.74 7.23 2.11
N PRO A 65 -16.58 7.16 1.43
CA PRO A 65 -16.09 5.91 0.83
C PRO A 65 -15.89 4.73 1.80
N THR A 66 -15.69 5.01 3.09
CA THR A 66 -15.59 4.03 4.18
C THR A 66 -15.95 4.70 5.52
N PRO A 67 -16.44 3.97 6.54
CA PRO A 67 -16.61 4.50 7.91
C PRO A 67 -15.31 4.88 8.64
N ILE A 68 -14.13 4.73 8.02
CA ILE A 68 -12.82 5.04 8.63
C ILE A 68 -12.38 6.48 8.34
N GLY A 69 -12.24 7.28 9.40
CA GLY A 69 -11.78 8.67 9.33
C GLY A 69 -10.38 8.90 9.88
N LEU A 70 -9.79 10.02 9.51
CA LEU A 70 -8.67 10.63 10.25
C LEU A 70 -9.25 11.64 11.25
N GLY A 71 -8.90 11.50 12.54
CA GLY A 71 -9.35 12.41 13.59
C GLY A 71 -8.48 13.67 13.71
N ALA A 72 -9.09 14.73 14.25
CA ALA A 72 -8.43 16.01 14.49
C ALA A 72 -7.19 15.89 15.40
N GLY A 73 -6.20 16.77 15.18
CA GLY A 73 -4.93 16.87 15.91
C GLY A 73 -3.70 16.48 15.10
N LEU A 74 -3.83 15.57 14.13
CA LEU A 74 -2.69 15.07 13.35
C LEU A 74 -2.18 16.08 12.32
N ASP A 75 -3.06 16.79 11.61
CA ASP A 75 -2.70 17.83 10.62
C ASP A 75 -3.51 19.11 10.82
N THR A 76 -3.32 19.76 11.97
CA THR A 76 -3.92 21.08 12.34
C THR A 76 -3.70 22.17 11.28
N ASP A 77 -2.66 22.03 10.47
CA ASP A 77 -2.27 22.96 9.40
C ASP A 77 -2.75 22.53 8.00
N ALA A 78 -3.42 21.38 7.83
CA ALA A 78 -3.78 20.82 6.51
C ALA A 78 -2.60 20.74 5.48
N ARG A 79 -1.37 20.47 5.94
CA ARG A 79 -0.17 20.37 5.08
C ARG A 79 -0.14 19.13 4.21
N GLY A 80 -0.52 17.99 4.80
CA GLY A 80 -0.51 16.67 4.19
C GLY A 80 -1.84 16.27 3.56
N LEU A 81 -2.86 17.14 3.60
CA LEU A 81 -4.25 16.84 3.24
C LEU A 81 -4.40 16.07 1.93
N SER A 82 -3.78 16.55 0.84
CA SER A 82 -3.85 15.93 -0.50
C SER A 82 -3.21 14.54 -0.60
N ALA A 83 -2.31 14.19 0.33
CA ALA A 83 -1.69 12.86 0.40
C ALA A 83 -2.44 11.94 1.37
N LEU A 84 -2.87 12.48 2.51
CA LEU A 84 -3.68 11.78 3.50
C LEU A 84 -5.01 11.30 2.89
N SER A 85 -5.61 12.08 1.98
CA SER A 85 -6.83 11.68 1.28
C SER A 85 -6.66 10.49 0.32
N GLN A 86 -5.43 10.03 0.08
CA GLN A 86 -5.09 8.86 -0.73
C GLN A 86 -4.72 7.63 0.11
N PHE A 87 -4.79 7.69 1.45
CA PHE A 87 -4.42 6.58 2.34
C PHE A 87 -5.61 5.67 2.71
N GLY A 88 -6.72 5.74 1.99
CA GLY A 88 -7.89 4.86 2.21
C GLY A 88 -8.83 5.32 3.34
N PHE A 89 -8.77 6.59 3.73
CA PHE A 89 -9.79 7.19 4.60
C PHE A 89 -11.08 7.50 3.82
N GLY A 90 -12.20 7.56 4.54
CA GLY A 90 -13.49 8.01 4.02
C GLY A 90 -13.80 9.48 4.35
N TYR A 91 -13.09 10.09 5.29
CA TYR A 91 -13.11 11.53 5.60
C TYR A 91 -11.90 11.94 6.45
N ILE A 92 -11.65 13.25 6.52
CA ILE A 92 -10.59 13.83 7.35
C ILE A 92 -11.20 14.94 8.23
N GLU A 93 -11.01 14.84 9.54
CA GLU A 93 -11.36 15.89 10.50
C GLU A 93 -10.14 16.78 10.76
N LEU A 94 -10.29 18.07 10.49
CA LEU A 94 -9.29 19.11 10.72
C LEU A 94 -9.43 19.72 12.12
N GLY A 95 -8.40 20.45 12.55
CA GLY A 95 -8.38 21.14 13.84
C GLY A 95 -7.76 20.33 14.98
N PRO A 96 -8.08 20.64 16.26
CA PRO A 96 -8.98 21.71 16.70
C PRO A 96 -8.60 23.08 16.13
N VAL A 97 -9.60 23.87 15.75
CA VAL A 97 -9.46 25.23 15.22
C VAL A 97 -10.10 26.21 16.19
N THR A 98 -9.46 27.37 16.35
CA THR A 98 -9.96 28.54 17.08
C THR A 98 -10.12 29.72 16.12
N ARG A 99 -10.91 30.75 16.51
CA ARG A 99 -11.10 31.97 15.70
C ARG A 99 -9.75 32.59 15.34
N ASN A 100 -8.94 32.83 16.37
CA ASN A 100 -7.58 33.36 16.28
C ASN A 100 -6.53 32.23 16.35
N PRO A 101 -5.29 32.43 15.86
CA PRO A 101 -4.21 31.46 16.01
C PRO A 101 -3.85 31.18 17.48
N VAL A 102 -3.34 29.98 17.75
CA VAL A 102 -2.79 29.58 19.05
C VAL A 102 -1.33 29.14 18.84
N ASP A 103 -0.38 29.91 19.38
CA ASP A 103 1.06 29.68 19.22
C ASP A 103 1.68 28.89 20.39
N GLU A 104 1.11 27.72 20.72
CA GLU A 104 1.69 26.77 21.69
C GLU A 104 2.67 25.78 21.02
N SER A 105 3.86 26.25 20.63
CA SER A 105 4.90 25.40 20.02
C SER A 105 5.74 24.62 21.06
N GLY A 106 6.16 23.39 20.75
CA GLY A 106 7.13 22.62 21.57
C GLY A 106 6.55 21.60 22.55
N GLY A 107 5.24 21.32 22.53
CA GLY A 107 4.57 20.48 23.55
C GLY A 107 4.30 19.00 23.20
N ILE A 108 4.67 18.50 22.01
CA ILE A 108 4.27 17.13 21.58
C ILE A 108 5.35 16.09 21.94
N GLU A 109 4.99 15.11 22.77
CA GLU A 109 5.89 14.04 23.25
C GLU A 109 5.37 12.64 22.88
N ARG A 110 6.27 11.74 22.49
CA ARG A 110 5.96 10.32 22.20
C ARG A 110 6.33 9.45 23.39
N LEU A 111 5.34 8.81 24.00
CA LEU A 111 5.50 7.79 25.03
C LEU A 111 5.54 6.42 24.33
N LEU A 112 6.76 5.94 24.05
CA LEU A 112 6.97 4.78 23.17
C LEU A 112 6.48 3.46 23.78
N ALA A 113 6.59 3.30 25.10
CA ALA A 113 6.17 2.08 25.81
C ALA A 113 4.66 1.83 25.70
N ASP A 114 3.85 2.90 25.78
CA ASP A 114 2.38 2.84 25.78
C ASP A 114 1.76 3.03 24.38
N GLU A 115 2.61 3.11 23.34
CA GLU A 115 2.25 3.54 21.98
C GLU A 115 1.30 4.76 21.98
N SER A 116 1.69 5.79 22.76
CA SER A 116 0.87 6.97 23.01
C SER A 116 1.62 8.29 22.84
N ILE A 117 0.87 9.37 22.62
CA ILE A 117 1.39 10.71 22.36
C ILE A 117 0.69 11.69 23.29
N SER A 118 1.49 12.47 24.00
CA SER A 118 1.09 13.55 24.88
C SER A 118 1.05 14.85 24.09
N TYR A 119 -0.11 15.50 24.08
CA TYR A 119 -0.35 16.80 23.42
C TYR A 119 -0.66 17.87 24.47
N PRO A 120 -0.28 19.14 24.21
CA PRO A 120 -0.83 20.27 24.97
C PRO A 120 -2.31 20.46 24.64
N ALA A 121 -3.04 21.07 25.58
CA ALA A 121 -4.37 21.62 25.40
C ALA A 121 -4.35 23.05 25.98
N PRO A 122 -4.61 24.10 25.18
CA PRO A 122 -5.00 24.07 23.76
C PRO A 122 -3.92 23.50 22.82
N LEU A 123 -4.31 23.09 21.61
CA LEU A 123 -3.36 22.61 20.60
C LEU A 123 -3.04 23.72 19.60
N ALA A 124 -1.76 23.90 19.30
CA ALA A 124 -1.31 24.89 18.34
C ALA A 124 -1.98 24.75 16.97
N ASN A 125 -2.57 25.85 16.51
CA ASN A 125 -3.33 25.92 15.27
C ASN A 125 -3.25 27.32 14.66
N MET A 126 -3.46 27.41 13.35
CA MET A 126 -3.22 28.63 12.57
C MET A 126 -4.39 29.64 12.55
N GLY A 127 -5.48 29.38 13.28
CA GLY A 127 -6.73 30.14 13.22
C GLY A 127 -7.57 29.81 11.97
N ALA A 128 -8.89 30.00 12.07
CA ALA A 128 -9.84 29.63 11.01
C ALA A 128 -9.57 30.33 9.68
N ALA A 129 -9.22 31.63 9.69
CA ALA A 129 -9.02 32.42 8.48
C ALA A 129 -7.88 31.90 7.59
N LYS A 130 -6.72 31.58 8.18
CA LYS A 130 -5.59 31.03 7.41
C LYS A 130 -5.80 29.57 7.01
N LEU A 131 -6.62 28.83 7.77
CA LEU A 131 -7.04 27.48 7.37
C LEU A 131 -7.97 27.55 6.14
N ALA A 132 -8.95 28.45 6.14
CA ALA A 132 -9.85 28.68 5.01
C ALA A 132 -9.08 29.03 3.73
N GLU A 133 -8.15 29.99 3.81
CA GLU A 133 -7.26 30.36 2.70
C GLU A 133 -6.44 29.16 2.18
N ARG A 134 -5.91 28.33 3.07
CA ARG A 134 -5.16 27.12 2.66
C ARG A 134 -6.06 26.08 2.01
N LEU A 135 -7.27 25.89 2.53
CA LEU A 135 -8.27 24.98 2.00
C LEU A 135 -8.75 25.40 0.61
N GLU A 136 -8.91 26.70 0.36
CA GLU A 136 -9.21 27.27 -0.95
C GLU A 136 -8.11 26.92 -1.97
N ARG A 137 -6.85 27.22 -1.64
CA ARG A 137 -5.67 26.92 -2.49
C ARG A 137 -5.47 25.43 -2.78
N CYS A 138 -6.02 24.54 -1.95
CA CYS A 138 -5.97 23.10 -2.19
C CYS A 138 -6.93 22.61 -3.29
N GLY A 139 -7.89 23.43 -3.72
CA GLY A 139 -8.80 23.10 -4.83
C GLY A 139 -9.78 21.95 -4.52
N HIS A 140 -10.19 21.23 -5.57
CA HIS A 140 -11.13 20.11 -5.48
C HIS A 140 -10.56 18.94 -4.68
N ARG A 141 -11.40 18.28 -3.88
CA ARG A 141 -10.96 17.32 -2.85
C ARG A 141 -11.63 15.97 -3.02
N SER A 142 -10.86 14.90 -2.90
CA SER A 142 -11.33 13.51 -3.09
C SER A 142 -12.16 12.96 -1.92
N LEU A 143 -12.12 13.60 -0.74
CA LEU A 143 -12.83 13.14 0.47
C LEU A 143 -13.61 14.28 1.14
N PRO A 144 -14.73 13.96 1.83
CA PRO A 144 -15.37 14.85 2.80
C PRO A 144 -14.39 15.33 3.87
N LEU A 145 -14.51 16.60 4.23
CA LEU A 145 -13.83 17.18 5.38
C LEU A 145 -14.80 17.46 6.52
N ALA A 146 -14.30 17.31 7.74
CA ALA A 146 -14.91 17.85 8.94
C ALA A 146 -13.96 18.84 9.61
N CYS A 147 -14.48 19.70 10.49
CA CYS A 147 -13.64 20.58 11.30
C CYS A 147 -14.05 20.54 12.77
N ARG A 148 -13.07 20.34 13.66
CA ARG A 148 -13.25 20.41 15.11
C ARG A 148 -13.09 21.84 15.60
N LEU A 149 -14.11 22.35 16.27
CA LEU A 149 -14.21 23.74 16.70
C LEU A 149 -14.00 23.85 18.21
N SER A 150 -12.91 24.52 18.59
CA SER A 150 -12.67 25.02 19.95
C SER A 150 -13.12 26.49 20.03
N PHE A 151 -12.77 27.18 21.10
CA PHE A 151 -12.91 28.63 21.28
C PHE A 151 -11.76 29.12 22.18
N ALA A 152 -11.59 30.43 22.38
CA ALA A 152 -10.53 30.96 23.23
C ALA A 152 -10.76 30.61 24.73
N PRO A 153 -9.73 30.20 25.49
CA PRO A 153 -9.88 29.93 26.92
C PRO A 153 -10.46 31.14 27.69
N GLY A 154 -11.50 30.90 28.49
CA GLY A 154 -12.16 31.95 29.27
C GLY A 154 -13.21 32.77 28.52
N SER A 155 -13.50 32.50 27.24
CA SER A 155 -14.64 33.12 26.53
C SER A 155 -15.96 32.79 27.25
N SER A 156 -16.85 33.78 27.36
CA SER A 156 -18.22 33.55 27.86
C SER A 156 -19.03 32.66 26.91
N PRO A 157 -20.15 32.06 27.35
CA PRO A 157 -20.98 31.19 26.51
C PRO A 157 -21.47 31.85 25.21
N LEU A 158 -21.75 33.16 25.27
CA LEU A 158 -22.15 33.99 24.14
C LEU A 158 -20.99 34.23 23.17
N GLU A 159 -19.82 34.63 23.68
CA GLU A 159 -18.61 34.88 22.87
C GLU A 159 -18.14 33.60 22.19
N ALA A 160 -18.09 32.49 22.92
CA ALA A 160 -17.73 31.19 22.38
C ALA A 160 -18.73 30.69 21.33
N ALA A 161 -20.03 31.01 21.47
CA ALA A 161 -21.03 30.72 20.44
C ALA A 161 -20.76 31.54 19.19
N GLN A 162 -20.52 32.85 19.34
CA GLN A 162 -20.18 33.76 18.25
C GLN A 162 -18.88 33.34 17.52
N GLU A 163 -17.82 32.98 18.25
CA GLU A 163 -16.59 32.41 17.68
C GLU A 163 -16.87 31.18 16.81
N ARG A 164 -17.71 30.26 17.31
CA ARG A 164 -18.08 29.03 16.59
C ARG A 164 -18.94 29.32 15.36
N ILE A 165 -19.89 30.25 15.44
CA ILE A 165 -20.73 30.67 14.31
C ILE A 165 -19.86 31.22 13.18
N GLU A 166 -18.98 32.20 13.48
CA GLU A 166 -18.07 32.78 12.48
C GLU A 166 -17.16 31.73 11.82
N MET A 167 -16.63 30.79 12.61
CA MET A 167 -15.84 29.68 12.07
C MET A 167 -16.65 28.72 11.20
N ILE A 168 -17.90 28.44 11.57
CA ILE A 168 -18.81 27.60 10.77
C ILE A 168 -19.10 28.29 9.44
N GLU A 169 -19.46 29.57 9.44
CA GLU A 169 -19.70 30.35 8.21
C GLU A 169 -18.48 30.34 7.29
N GLN A 170 -17.30 30.63 7.85
CA GLN A 170 -16.04 30.69 7.09
C GLN A 170 -15.58 29.32 6.54
N LEU A 171 -15.89 28.21 7.21
CA LEU A 171 -15.43 26.87 6.83
C LEU A 171 -16.49 25.99 6.17
N SER A 172 -17.76 26.40 6.15
CA SER A 172 -18.87 25.68 5.48
C SER A 172 -18.69 25.48 3.97
N PRO A 173 -18.03 26.38 3.20
CA PRO A 173 -17.67 26.10 1.80
C PRO A 173 -16.73 24.89 1.63
N TYR A 174 -16.12 24.42 2.73
CA TYR A 174 -15.03 23.45 2.71
C TYR A 174 -15.28 22.18 3.53
N CYS A 175 -16.14 22.24 4.55
CA CYS A 175 -16.41 21.14 5.48
C CYS A 175 -17.88 20.73 5.41
N GLY A 176 -18.13 19.41 5.32
CA GLY A 176 -19.50 18.88 5.26
C GLY A 176 -20.17 18.80 6.63
N PHE A 177 -19.40 18.71 7.71
CA PHE A 177 -19.88 18.72 9.09
C PHE A 177 -18.84 19.26 10.07
N PHE A 178 -19.27 19.55 11.30
CA PHE A 178 -18.42 20.11 12.34
C PHE A 178 -18.54 19.30 13.64
N THR A 179 -17.48 19.33 14.44
CA THR A 179 -17.47 18.71 15.77
C THR A 179 -17.17 19.77 16.83
N LEU A 180 -17.93 19.80 17.92
CA LEU A 180 -17.80 20.78 19.00
C LEU A 180 -16.93 20.20 20.12
N ASP A 181 -15.77 20.80 20.37
CA ASP A 181 -14.87 20.38 21.43
C ASP A 181 -15.39 20.81 22.81
N THR A 182 -15.70 19.87 23.70
CA THR A 182 -16.24 20.18 25.04
C THR A 182 -15.17 20.33 26.12
N ARG A 183 -13.88 20.21 25.78
CA ARG A 183 -12.82 20.21 26.81
C ARG A 183 -12.62 21.59 27.43
N GLN A 184 -12.75 22.67 26.64
CA GLN A 184 -12.53 24.03 27.14
C GLN A 184 -13.65 24.49 28.09
N GLN A 185 -14.92 24.31 27.74
CA GLN A 185 -16.06 24.68 28.61
C GLN A 185 -16.07 23.94 29.96
N LEU A 186 -15.51 22.72 30.02
CA LEU A 186 -15.33 21.97 31.27
C LEU A 186 -14.21 22.55 32.15
N LEU A 187 -13.14 23.06 31.54
CA LEU A 187 -12.08 23.79 32.25
C LEU A 187 -12.55 25.17 32.71
N ASP A 188 -13.37 25.84 31.90
CA ASP A 188 -13.97 27.15 32.20
C ASP A 188 -15.18 27.06 33.15
N GLY A 189 -15.57 25.84 33.58
CA GLY A 189 -16.53 25.62 34.66
C GLY A 189 -17.98 25.98 34.35
N TRP A 190 -18.42 25.88 33.08
CA TRP A 190 -19.78 26.25 32.69
C TRP A 190 -20.86 25.35 33.32
N ASP A 191 -21.97 25.95 33.75
CA ASP A 191 -23.15 25.25 34.25
C ASP A 191 -24.10 24.82 33.11
N GLU A 192 -25.21 24.15 33.46
CA GLU A 192 -26.23 23.73 32.49
C GLU A 192 -26.89 24.94 31.80
N THR A 193 -27.05 26.08 32.49
CA THR A 193 -27.65 27.30 31.92
C THR A 193 -26.78 27.89 30.82
N ALA A 194 -25.48 28.07 31.10
CA ALA A 194 -24.45 28.51 30.18
C ALA A 194 -24.36 27.59 28.96
N TRP A 195 -24.36 26.27 29.18
CA TRP A 195 -24.29 25.30 28.10
C TRP A 195 -25.53 25.30 27.20
N ASN A 196 -26.74 25.40 27.76
CA ASN A 196 -27.97 25.51 26.97
C ASN A 196 -28.01 26.80 26.13
N LEU A 197 -27.60 27.95 26.69
CA LEU A 197 -27.52 29.22 25.95
C LEU A 197 -26.56 29.12 24.76
N HIS A 198 -25.39 28.53 24.97
CA HIS A 198 -24.41 28.33 23.90
C HIS A 198 -24.96 27.44 22.77
N LEU A 199 -25.67 26.37 23.12
CA LEU A 199 -26.27 25.44 22.18
C LEU A 199 -27.46 26.04 21.40
N SER A 200 -28.31 26.85 22.05
CA SER A 200 -29.46 27.46 21.38
C SER A 200 -29.01 28.46 20.31
N LEU A 201 -28.01 29.29 20.61
CA LEU A 201 -27.41 30.23 19.67
C LEU A 201 -26.84 29.52 18.43
N LEU A 202 -26.15 28.38 18.63
CA LEU A 202 -25.65 27.56 17.51
C LEU A 202 -26.77 26.93 16.69
N ALA A 203 -27.81 26.39 17.34
CA ALA A 203 -28.94 25.74 16.66
C ALA A 203 -29.81 26.72 15.85
N GLU A 204 -29.89 27.98 16.30
CA GLU A 204 -30.52 29.08 15.57
C GLU A 204 -29.67 29.49 14.36
N ALA A 205 -28.39 29.81 14.58
CA ALA A 205 -27.50 30.40 13.59
C ALA A 205 -27.06 29.45 12.45
N THR A 206 -26.95 28.14 12.68
CA THR A 206 -26.53 27.20 11.64
C THR A 206 -27.45 25.99 11.45
N LYS A 207 -27.41 25.42 10.23
CA LYS A 207 -28.00 24.13 9.88
C LYS A 207 -26.95 23.09 9.47
N ALA A 208 -25.66 23.41 9.60
CA ALA A 208 -24.58 22.46 9.37
C ALA A 208 -24.70 21.27 10.36
N PRO A 209 -24.33 20.04 9.96
CA PRO A 209 -24.36 18.90 10.87
C PRO A 209 -23.32 19.10 12.00
N LEU A 210 -23.79 19.27 13.24
CA LEU A 210 -22.95 19.41 14.43
C LEU A 210 -22.91 18.10 15.22
N LEU A 211 -21.72 17.64 15.58
CA LEU A 211 -21.50 16.54 16.52
C LEU A 211 -20.83 17.04 17.79
N LEU A 212 -21.13 16.41 18.93
CA LEU A 212 -20.48 16.73 20.19
C LEU A 212 -19.21 15.87 20.39
N VAL A 213 -18.06 16.45 20.73
CA VAL A 213 -16.86 15.66 21.07
C VAL A 213 -16.84 15.41 22.58
N LEU A 214 -16.91 14.15 23.01
CA LEU A 214 -16.75 13.76 24.42
C LEU A 214 -15.43 13.04 24.63
N SER A 215 -14.77 13.34 25.74
CA SER A 215 -13.53 12.65 26.13
C SER A 215 -13.82 11.24 26.66
N PRO A 216 -13.02 10.21 26.31
CA PRO A 216 -13.22 8.84 26.79
C PRO A 216 -13.15 8.67 28.31
N ASP A 217 -12.49 9.59 29.02
CA ASP A 217 -12.34 9.59 30.47
C ASP A 217 -13.33 10.50 31.22
N LEU A 218 -14.28 11.11 30.51
CA LEU A 218 -15.30 11.95 31.14
C LEU A 218 -16.24 11.10 32.00
N PRO A 219 -16.52 11.47 33.27
CA PRO A 219 -17.51 10.79 34.09
C PRO A 219 -18.88 10.76 33.40
N LYS A 220 -19.59 9.63 33.51
CA LYS A 220 -20.86 9.39 32.79
C LYS A 220 -21.92 10.44 33.09
N VAL A 221 -21.97 10.96 34.32
CA VAL A 221 -22.90 12.02 34.73
C VAL A 221 -22.58 13.34 34.00
N GLU A 222 -21.31 13.77 34.01
CA GLU A 222 -20.86 14.97 33.28
C GLU A 222 -21.10 14.83 31.77
N ALA A 223 -20.83 13.64 31.21
CA ALA A 223 -21.10 13.33 29.82
C ALA A 223 -22.60 13.43 29.47
N GLU A 224 -23.48 12.99 30.36
CA GLU A 224 -24.94 13.09 30.21
C GLU A 224 -25.43 14.55 30.33
N CYS A 225 -24.88 15.32 31.28
CA CYS A 225 -25.13 16.77 31.40
C CYS A 225 -24.72 17.56 30.15
N LEU A 226 -23.69 17.13 29.42
CA LEU A 226 -23.34 17.74 28.14
C LEU A 226 -24.21 17.23 26.99
N LEU A 227 -24.49 15.92 26.95
CA LEU A 227 -25.11 15.25 25.82
C LEU A 227 -26.63 15.48 25.73
N LEU A 228 -27.36 15.47 26.85
CA LEU A 228 -28.82 15.65 26.83
C LEU A 228 -29.26 17.03 26.32
N PRO A 229 -28.70 18.17 26.79
CA PRO A 229 -28.96 19.48 26.20
C PRO A 229 -28.63 19.54 24.71
N ALA A 230 -27.51 18.94 24.30
CA ALA A 230 -27.07 18.96 22.91
C ALA A 230 -28.01 18.16 22.00
N ILE A 231 -28.51 17.00 22.45
CA ILE A 231 -29.55 16.23 21.73
C ILE A 231 -30.84 17.05 21.59
N ARG A 232 -31.28 17.75 22.65
CA ARG A 232 -32.45 18.65 22.59
C ARG A 232 -32.26 19.81 21.61
N ALA A 233 -31.05 20.37 21.55
CA ALA A 233 -30.65 21.40 20.56
C ALA A 233 -30.46 20.84 19.14
N GLY A 234 -30.57 19.52 18.94
CA GLY A 234 -30.63 18.91 17.61
C GLY A 234 -29.27 18.54 16.99
N ILE A 235 -28.22 18.30 17.79
CA ILE A 235 -26.97 17.69 17.30
C ILE A 235 -27.25 16.40 16.52
N LYS A 236 -26.35 16.05 15.60
CA LYS A 236 -26.52 14.89 14.72
C LYS A 236 -25.81 13.62 15.21
N GLY A 237 -24.98 13.72 16.24
CA GLY A 237 -24.23 12.59 16.78
C GLY A 237 -23.16 13.02 17.80
N VAL A 238 -22.34 12.06 18.22
CA VAL A 238 -21.27 12.25 19.19
C VAL A 238 -19.96 11.60 18.69
N ALA A 239 -18.82 12.20 19.03
CA ALA A 239 -17.49 11.67 18.74
C ALA A 239 -16.73 11.44 20.05
N ILE A 240 -16.29 10.20 20.27
CA ILE A 240 -15.55 9.80 21.48
C ILE A 240 -14.07 9.96 21.17
N ALA A 241 -13.50 11.12 21.49
CA ALA A 241 -12.19 11.55 21.01
C ALA A 241 -11.54 12.62 21.93
N GLY A 242 -10.38 13.15 21.55
CA GLY A 242 -9.69 14.22 22.31
C GLY A 242 -8.70 13.74 23.37
N GLY A 243 -8.38 12.44 23.37
CA GLY A 243 -7.46 11.80 24.32
C GLY A 243 -8.02 11.66 25.72
N ILE A 244 -7.21 11.19 26.67
CA ILE A 244 -7.52 11.15 28.11
C ILE A 244 -6.55 12.05 28.90
N SER A 245 -6.93 12.44 30.11
CA SER A 245 -6.05 13.14 31.04
C SER A 245 -4.94 12.20 31.57
N PRO A 246 -3.75 12.71 31.92
CA PRO A 246 -2.68 11.86 32.45
C PRO A 246 -3.01 11.24 33.80
N SER A 247 -3.78 11.94 34.64
CA SER A 247 -4.30 11.42 35.91
C SER A 247 -5.27 10.26 35.71
N SER A 248 -6.07 10.29 34.63
CA SER A 248 -6.94 9.19 34.23
C SER A 248 -6.15 7.98 33.67
N ALA A 249 -5.00 8.23 33.05
CA ALA A 249 -4.16 7.20 32.45
C ALA A 249 -3.28 6.46 33.46
N PHE A 250 -2.62 7.20 34.36
CA PHE A 250 -1.61 6.66 35.28
C PHE A 250 -2.01 6.74 36.76
N GLY A 251 -3.14 7.37 37.11
CA GLY A 251 -3.51 7.67 38.50
C GLY A 251 -2.85 8.96 39.01
N LYS A 252 -2.72 9.12 40.33
CA LYS A 252 -2.10 10.32 40.94
C LYS A 252 -0.56 10.37 40.80
N THR A 253 0.06 9.35 40.22
CA THR A 253 1.49 9.36 39.91
C THR A 253 1.81 10.26 38.72
N SER A 254 2.91 10.99 38.81
CA SER A 254 3.42 11.86 37.75
C SER A 254 3.61 11.12 36.42
N VAL A 255 3.35 11.79 35.31
CA VAL A 255 3.63 11.28 33.96
C VAL A 255 5.10 10.82 33.88
N PRO A 256 5.39 9.62 33.35
CA PRO A 256 6.77 9.20 33.11
C PRO A 256 7.48 10.24 32.23
N GLN A 257 8.52 10.88 32.75
CA GLN A 257 9.31 11.83 31.97
C GLN A 257 10.04 11.09 30.85
N SER A 258 9.88 11.59 29.63
CA SER A 258 10.67 11.16 28.47
C SER A 258 12.18 11.36 28.74
N GLU A 259 13.03 10.43 28.31
CA GLU A 259 14.50 10.47 28.45
C GLU A 259 15.19 11.57 27.60
N ALA A 260 14.48 12.65 27.28
CA ALA A 260 15.01 13.79 26.55
C ALA A 260 15.86 14.67 27.48
N LYS A 261 17.18 14.58 27.35
CA LYS A 261 18.10 15.58 27.93
C LYS A 261 17.84 16.97 27.33
N ASP A 262 17.95 17.98 28.19
CA ASP A 262 17.92 19.42 27.90
C ASP A 262 16.62 20.04 27.35
N THR A 263 15.67 20.31 28.27
CA THR A 263 14.75 21.46 28.16
C THR A 263 14.66 22.22 29.49
N LYS A 264 14.41 23.54 29.38
CA LYS A 264 14.31 24.49 30.51
C LYS A 264 13.17 24.13 31.49
N PRO A 265 13.22 24.61 32.75
CA PRO A 265 12.14 24.39 33.71
C PRO A 265 10.79 24.86 33.14
N PRO A 266 9.68 24.15 33.42
CA PRO A 266 8.39 24.48 32.81
C PRO A 266 7.88 25.85 33.28
N GLN A 267 7.41 26.67 32.33
CA GLN A 267 6.30 27.59 32.61
C GLN A 267 5.08 26.76 33.04
N GLU A 268 4.12 27.37 33.73
CA GLU A 268 2.91 26.71 34.26
C GLU A 268 2.33 25.76 33.20
N LEU A 269 2.31 24.45 33.50
CA LEU A 269 2.01 23.44 32.48
C LEU A 269 0.56 23.56 32.01
N SER A 270 0.36 24.02 30.77
CA SER A 270 -0.91 23.86 30.04
C SER A 270 -1.39 22.42 30.19
N PRO A 271 -2.69 22.18 30.44
CA PRO A 271 -3.21 20.84 30.65
C PRO A 271 -2.91 19.94 29.45
N ARG A 272 -2.61 18.67 29.71
CA ARG A 272 -2.14 17.73 28.67
C ARG A 272 -3.16 16.64 28.40
N ARG A 273 -3.18 16.11 27.17
CA ARG A 273 -4.03 14.99 26.77
C ARG A 273 -3.20 13.89 26.11
N LEU A 274 -3.36 12.67 26.61
CA LEU A 274 -2.72 11.46 26.08
C LEU A 274 -3.62 10.81 25.04
N THR A 275 -3.04 10.42 23.90
CA THR A 275 -3.76 9.72 22.82
C THR A 275 -2.97 8.50 22.39
N GLY A 276 -3.61 7.37 22.07
CA GLY A 276 -2.92 6.17 21.58
C GLY A 276 -3.38 4.93 22.32
N GLY A 277 -2.55 3.88 22.39
CA GLY A 277 -2.92 2.58 22.95
C GLY A 277 -3.61 2.69 24.32
N ILE A 278 -3.08 3.56 25.18
CA ILE A 278 -3.58 3.85 26.53
C ILE A 278 -5.05 4.35 26.62
N THR A 279 -5.63 4.85 25.53
CA THR A 279 -7.03 5.31 25.53
C THR A 279 -8.04 4.24 25.14
N ARG A 280 -7.60 3.10 24.60
CA ARG A 280 -8.45 2.08 23.95
C ARG A 280 -9.61 1.63 24.82
N GLU A 281 -9.31 1.18 26.03
CA GLU A 281 -10.29 0.60 26.96
C GLU A 281 -11.38 1.60 27.34
N LYS A 282 -10.99 2.84 27.70
CA LYS A 282 -11.95 3.89 28.06
C LYS A 282 -12.80 4.32 26.87
N SER A 283 -12.23 4.37 25.67
CA SER A 283 -12.99 4.64 24.44
C SER A 283 -14.04 3.56 24.17
N ILE A 284 -13.69 2.27 24.31
CA ILE A 284 -14.63 1.16 24.15
C ILE A 284 -15.75 1.24 25.19
N GLN A 285 -15.42 1.42 26.48
CA GLN A 285 -16.40 1.51 27.56
C GLN A 285 -17.36 2.70 27.40
N MET A 286 -16.86 3.84 26.92
CA MET A 286 -17.65 5.04 26.67
C MET A 286 -18.60 4.86 25.46
N VAL A 287 -18.10 4.27 24.37
CA VAL A 287 -18.90 3.90 23.18
C VAL A 287 -20.04 2.93 23.56
N GLN A 288 -19.72 1.87 24.31
CA GLN A 288 -20.71 0.89 24.80
C GLN A 288 -21.79 1.55 25.68
N TRP A 289 -21.38 2.43 26.61
CA TRP A 289 -22.32 3.12 27.49
C TRP A 289 -23.27 4.02 26.71
N ILE A 290 -22.75 4.86 25.79
CA ILE A 290 -23.60 5.75 24.99
C ILE A 290 -24.50 4.95 24.05
N ARG A 291 -24.02 3.88 23.40
CA ARG A 291 -24.87 3.08 22.50
C ARG A 291 -25.99 2.39 23.28
N LYS A 292 -25.73 1.96 24.53
CA LYS A 292 -26.76 1.41 25.42
C LYS A 292 -27.80 2.46 25.83
N SER A 293 -27.37 3.67 26.16
CA SER A 293 -28.27 4.76 26.61
C SER A 293 -29.03 5.43 25.46
N TYR A 294 -28.42 5.53 24.28
CA TYR A 294 -28.94 6.25 23.11
C TYR A 294 -28.79 5.41 21.83
N PRO A 295 -29.59 4.34 21.63
CA PRO A 295 -29.39 3.36 20.56
C PRO A 295 -29.35 3.92 19.13
N ASN A 296 -30.03 5.04 18.88
CA ASN A 296 -30.16 5.66 17.56
C ASN A 296 -29.23 6.87 17.33
N LEU A 297 -28.41 7.24 18.32
CA LEU A 297 -27.48 8.37 18.16
C LEU A 297 -26.32 7.96 17.25
N PHE A 298 -25.99 8.76 16.24
CA PHE A 298 -24.82 8.51 15.40
C PHE A 298 -23.53 8.69 16.21
N MET A 299 -22.59 7.75 16.08
CA MET A 299 -21.41 7.71 16.93
C MET A 299 -20.11 7.48 16.15
N ILE A 300 -19.14 8.36 16.38
CA ILE A 300 -17.75 8.21 15.95
C ILE A 300 -16.93 7.71 17.14
N GLY A 301 -16.37 6.51 17.05
CA GLY A 301 -15.42 5.98 18.04
C GLY A 301 -13.98 6.38 17.71
N SER A 302 -13.21 6.86 18.69
CA SER A 302 -11.77 7.07 18.52
C SER A 302 -11.00 6.71 19.79
N GLY A 303 -9.76 6.24 19.61
CA GLY A 303 -8.83 5.97 20.69
C GLY A 303 -8.17 4.59 20.59
N GLY A 304 -6.84 4.57 20.68
CA GLY A 304 -6.07 3.32 20.75
C GLY A 304 -6.15 2.37 19.55
N VAL A 305 -6.59 2.84 18.38
CA VAL A 305 -6.62 2.01 17.16
C VAL A 305 -5.24 1.96 16.51
N ILE A 306 -4.46 0.91 16.82
CA ILE A 306 -3.13 0.62 16.25
C ILE A 306 -3.21 -0.56 15.25
N GLU A 307 -4.22 -1.40 15.33
CA GLU A 307 -4.40 -2.56 14.46
C GLU A 307 -5.87 -2.75 14.07
N PRO A 308 -6.18 -3.48 12.99
CA PRO A 308 -7.56 -3.62 12.53
C PRO A 308 -8.53 -4.17 13.58
N ASP A 309 -8.06 -5.08 14.45
CA ASP A 309 -8.86 -5.63 15.54
C ASP A 309 -9.40 -4.57 16.51
N ASP A 310 -8.63 -3.49 16.76
CA ASP A 310 -9.08 -2.38 17.62
C ASP A 310 -10.25 -1.59 16.99
N ALA A 311 -10.22 -1.43 15.66
CA ALA A 311 -11.30 -0.79 14.93
C ALA A 311 -12.55 -1.68 14.96
N LEU A 312 -12.40 -2.98 14.73
CA LEU A 312 -13.48 -3.97 14.85
C LEU A 312 -14.07 -3.98 16.27
N ALA A 313 -13.25 -3.85 17.32
CA ALA A 313 -13.72 -3.74 18.70
C ALA A 313 -14.55 -2.47 18.94
N LEU A 314 -14.20 -1.32 18.34
CA LEU A 314 -15.02 -0.11 18.40
C LEU A 314 -16.35 -0.24 17.62
N PHE A 315 -16.35 -0.90 16.46
CA PHE A 315 -17.61 -1.21 15.75
C PHE A 315 -18.49 -2.16 16.56
N ALA A 316 -17.92 -3.21 17.14
CA ALA A 316 -18.63 -4.17 18.00
C ALA A 316 -19.14 -3.54 19.31
N ALA A 317 -18.43 -2.54 19.84
CA ALA A 317 -18.88 -1.70 20.95
C ALA A 317 -20.07 -0.80 20.58
N GLY A 318 -20.32 -0.58 19.29
CA GLY A 318 -21.45 0.20 18.78
C GLY A 318 -21.07 1.55 18.16
N ALA A 319 -19.82 1.78 17.75
CA ALA A 319 -19.51 2.94 16.91
C ALA A 319 -20.05 2.73 15.47
N ASP A 320 -20.62 3.76 14.85
CA ASP A 320 -21.00 3.72 13.43
C ASP A 320 -19.77 3.94 12.53
N PHE A 321 -18.87 4.82 12.98
CA PHE A 321 -17.68 5.30 12.28
C PHE A 321 -16.48 5.24 13.25
N VAL A 322 -15.25 5.05 12.74
CA VAL A 322 -14.03 4.98 13.56
C VAL A 322 -12.97 5.98 13.09
N GLN A 323 -12.37 6.73 14.00
CA GLN A 323 -11.29 7.68 13.71
C GLN A 323 -9.93 7.20 14.19
N LEU A 324 -8.95 7.23 13.28
CA LEU A 324 -7.53 7.04 13.59
C LEU A 324 -6.90 8.37 14.04
N HIS A 325 -5.95 8.28 14.97
CA HIS A 325 -5.13 9.41 15.40
C HIS A 325 -3.67 8.97 15.57
N SER A 326 -3.14 8.96 16.79
CA SER A 326 -1.77 8.56 17.10
C SER A 326 -1.43 7.11 16.73
N GLY A 327 -2.40 6.20 16.69
CA GLY A 327 -2.18 4.84 16.18
C GLY A 327 -1.70 4.79 14.73
N LEU A 328 -2.07 5.76 13.88
CA LEU A 328 -1.52 5.91 12.53
C LEU A 328 0.00 6.19 12.54
N ILE A 329 0.50 6.85 13.59
CA ILE A 329 1.92 7.20 13.76
C ILE A 329 2.73 5.98 14.25
N TYR A 330 2.14 5.05 15.01
CA TYR A 330 2.84 3.84 15.42
C TYR A 330 2.77 2.73 14.37
N SER A 331 1.64 2.61 13.69
CA SER A 331 1.29 1.50 12.79
C SER A 331 1.50 1.81 11.31
N GLY A 332 1.63 3.08 10.96
CA GLY A 332 1.93 3.51 9.61
C GLY A 332 0.69 3.71 8.70
N PRO A 333 0.91 4.35 7.54
CA PRO A 333 -0.15 4.70 6.60
C PRO A 333 -0.85 3.53 5.89
N GLY A 334 -0.44 2.26 6.07
CA GLY A 334 -1.21 1.09 5.60
C GLY A 334 -2.40 0.73 6.51
N LEU A 335 -2.45 1.25 7.75
CA LEU A 335 -3.50 0.92 8.73
C LEU A 335 -4.95 1.13 8.23
N PRO A 336 -5.32 2.25 7.56
CA PRO A 336 -6.71 2.43 7.10
C PRO A 336 -7.12 1.39 6.07
N LYS A 337 -6.23 1.06 5.11
CA LYS A 337 -6.45 -0.04 4.16
C LYS A 337 -6.67 -1.37 4.87
N ARG A 338 -5.80 -1.73 5.82
CA ARG A 338 -5.93 -2.99 6.58
C ARG A 338 -7.22 -3.07 7.39
N ILE A 339 -7.70 -1.94 7.92
CA ILE A 339 -9.02 -1.86 8.57
C ILE A 339 -10.14 -2.05 7.54
N ASN A 340 -10.09 -1.37 6.40
CA ASN A 340 -11.08 -1.53 5.32
C ASN A 340 -11.14 -2.99 4.83
N GLU A 341 -9.99 -3.63 4.60
CA GLU A 341 -9.90 -5.04 4.24
C GLU A 341 -10.54 -5.94 5.31
N ALA A 342 -10.26 -5.70 6.60
CA ALA A 342 -10.86 -6.46 7.70
C ALA A 342 -12.39 -6.29 7.78
N ILE A 343 -12.92 -5.06 7.70
CA ILE A 343 -14.37 -4.79 7.71
C ILE A 343 -15.06 -5.46 6.53
N TRP A 344 -14.49 -5.32 5.32
CA TRP A 344 -15.07 -5.91 4.11
C TRP A 344 -15.20 -7.42 4.24
N GLN A 345 -14.20 -8.09 4.81
CA GLN A 345 -14.24 -9.53 5.03
C GLN A 345 -15.13 -9.97 6.19
N SER A 346 -15.22 -9.19 7.27
CA SER A 346 -16.21 -9.45 8.34
C SER A 346 -17.64 -9.46 7.79
N ASN A 347 -17.92 -8.65 6.77
CA ASN A 347 -19.20 -8.62 6.05
C ASN A 347 -19.33 -9.74 4.98
N HIS A 348 -18.23 -10.39 4.58
CA HIS A 348 -18.18 -11.42 3.54
C HIS A 348 -17.41 -12.68 4.03
N PRO A 349 -17.89 -13.37 5.08
CA PRO A 349 -17.17 -14.49 5.68
C PRO A 349 -16.95 -15.65 4.71
N PHE A 350 -15.73 -16.18 4.69
CA PHE A 350 -15.33 -17.28 3.82
C PHE A 350 -16.16 -18.54 4.07
N ARG A 351 -16.96 -18.98 3.09
CA ARG A 351 -17.65 -20.27 3.16
C ARG A 351 -16.67 -21.40 2.81
N THR A 352 -16.28 -22.18 3.81
CA THR A 352 -15.37 -23.33 3.69
C THR A 352 -15.78 -24.36 2.63
N ALA A 353 -17.07 -24.43 2.27
CA ALA A 353 -17.58 -25.25 1.18
C ALA A 353 -16.89 -24.99 -0.19
N GLU A 354 -16.36 -23.78 -0.42
CA GLU A 354 -15.63 -23.48 -1.67
C GLU A 354 -14.24 -24.13 -1.75
N LEU A 355 -13.65 -24.57 -0.62
CA LEU A 355 -12.42 -25.38 -0.63
C LEU A 355 -12.68 -26.86 -0.94
N SER A 356 -13.85 -27.39 -0.60
CA SER A 356 -14.23 -28.78 -0.97
C SER A 356 -14.58 -28.94 -2.46
N ALA A 357 -14.88 -27.83 -3.15
CA ALA A 357 -15.24 -27.83 -4.57
C ALA A 357 -14.06 -28.18 -5.52
N ASP A 358 -12.81 -28.13 -5.07
CA ASP A 358 -11.64 -28.65 -5.80
C ASP A 358 -11.64 -30.20 -5.93
N SER A 359 -12.69 -30.91 -5.44
CA SER A 359 -12.76 -32.38 -5.48
C SER A 359 -13.95 -33.01 -6.23
N LYS A 360 -15.04 -32.27 -6.51
CA LYS A 360 -16.19 -32.81 -7.26
C LYS A 360 -16.86 -31.78 -8.18
N LEU A 361 -16.83 -32.09 -9.47
CA LEU A 361 -17.84 -31.64 -10.43
C LEU A 361 -19.18 -32.26 -10.03
N SER A 362 -20.16 -31.45 -9.64
CA SER A 362 -21.54 -31.88 -9.47
C SER A 362 -22.50 -30.76 -9.88
N GLU A 363 -23.63 -31.17 -10.46
CA GLU A 363 -24.54 -30.34 -11.25
C GLU A 363 -25.33 -29.32 -10.41
N PRO A 364 -25.84 -28.22 -11.02
CA PRO A 364 -26.66 -27.24 -10.33
C PRO A 364 -28.10 -27.73 -10.18
N ASP A 365 -28.47 -28.11 -8.96
CA ASP A 365 -29.88 -28.30 -8.58
C ASP A 365 -30.66 -26.97 -8.52
N SER A 366 -31.99 -27.09 -8.54
CA SER A 366 -32.90 -26.09 -9.11
C SER A 366 -33.55 -25.12 -8.07
N PRO A 367 -34.56 -24.27 -8.38
CA PRO A 367 -34.34 -22.81 -8.30
C PRO A 367 -35.30 -22.04 -7.39
N THR A 368 -34.83 -20.96 -6.75
CA THR A 368 -35.71 -19.89 -6.23
C THR A 368 -35.05 -18.50 -6.27
N VAL A 369 -35.91 -17.48 -6.39
CA VAL A 369 -35.65 -16.03 -6.43
C VAL A 369 -35.07 -15.51 -7.76
N GLU A 370 -35.98 -15.01 -8.59
CA GLU A 370 -35.68 -14.26 -9.80
C GLU A 370 -34.96 -12.94 -9.46
N SER A 371 -33.71 -12.82 -9.91
CA SER A 371 -33.13 -11.52 -10.26
C SER A 371 -32.86 -11.54 -11.75
N HIS A 372 -33.22 -10.47 -12.47
CA HIS A 372 -33.05 -10.37 -13.92
C HIS A 372 -31.56 -10.45 -14.32
N ARG A 373 -31.06 -11.68 -14.52
CA ARG A 373 -29.80 -11.93 -15.21
C ARG A 373 -30.08 -11.98 -16.71
N ALA A 374 -29.47 -11.06 -17.45
CA ALA A 374 -29.40 -11.14 -18.89
C ALA A 374 -28.88 -12.54 -19.32
N PRO A 375 -29.37 -13.12 -20.42
CA PRO A 375 -29.03 -14.47 -20.80
C PRO A 375 -27.52 -14.60 -21.02
N ARG A 376 -26.88 -15.53 -20.30
CA ARG A 376 -25.48 -15.90 -20.55
C ARG A 376 -25.39 -16.51 -21.94
N ARG A 377 -25.03 -15.70 -22.94
CA ARG A 377 -24.55 -16.21 -24.23
C ARG A 377 -23.36 -17.13 -23.96
N PHE A 378 -23.55 -18.42 -24.21
CA PHE A 378 -22.45 -19.38 -24.34
C PHE A 378 -21.71 -19.04 -25.65
N THR A 379 -20.79 -18.07 -25.59
CA THR A 379 -19.72 -18.01 -26.58
C THR A 379 -18.75 -19.14 -26.25
N GLY A 380 -18.33 -19.91 -27.26
CA GLY A 380 -17.36 -21.01 -27.10
C GLY A 380 -15.93 -20.53 -26.83
N GLN A 381 -15.77 -19.48 -26.03
CA GLN A 381 -14.49 -18.88 -25.68
C GLN A 381 -14.02 -19.45 -24.34
N PHE A 382 -12.80 -19.99 -24.33
CA PHE A 382 -12.16 -20.44 -23.09
C PHE A 382 -12.05 -19.31 -22.06
N PRO A 383 -12.17 -19.59 -20.76
CA PRO A 383 -11.94 -18.59 -19.71
C PRO A 383 -10.55 -17.94 -19.85
N GLY A 384 -10.43 -16.64 -19.61
CA GLY A 384 -9.15 -15.94 -19.73
C GLY A 384 -8.06 -16.50 -18.82
N TRP A 385 -8.41 -16.99 -17.63
CA TRP A 385 -7.48 -17.71 -16.74
C TRP A 385 -6.92 -19.00 -17.37
N PHE A 386 -7.67 -19.67 -18.24
CA PHE A 386 -7.19 -20.86 -18.96
C PHE A 386 -6.21 -20.45 -20.05
N SER A 387 -6.53 -19.41 -20.85
CA SER A 387 -5.62 -18.83 -21.83
C SER A 387 -4.32 -18.30 -21.20
N GLY A 388 -4.40 -17.66 -20.03
CA GLY A 388 -3.22 -17.22 -19.27
C GLY A 388 -2.39 -18.38 -18.71
N SER A 389 -3.05 -19.49 -18.34
CA SER A 389 -2.36 -20.73 -17.97
C SER A 389 -1.61 -21.34 -19.17
N LEU A 390 -2.23 -21.36 -20.35
CA LEU A 390 -1.58 -21.81 -21.60
C LEU A 390 -0.41 -20.90 -22.00
N LEU A 391 -0.53 -19.58 -21.84
CA LEU A 391 0.59 -18.65 -22.01
C LEU A 391 1.76 -19.01 -21.08
N GLY A 392 1.50 -19.24 -19.79
CA GLY A 392 2.52 -19.62 -18.82
C GLY A 392 3.20 -20.96 -19.17
N ILE A 393 2.42 -21.99 -19.49
CA ILE A 393 2.91 -23.30 -19.94
C ILE A 393 3.74 -23.15 -21.23
N GLY A 394 3.28 -22.36 -22.19
CA GLY A 394 3.98 -22.10 -23.45
C GLY A 394 5.33 -21.42 -23.25
N MET A 395 5.42 -20.46 -22.32
CA MET A 395 6.68 -19.83 -21.92
C MET A 395 7.64 -20.83 -21.23
N VAL A 396 7.13 -21.73 -20.38
CA VAL A 396 7.94 -22.81 -19.79
C VAL A 396 8.47 -23.77 -20.86
N ILE A 397 7.63 -24.20 -21.79
CA ILE A 397 8.05 -25.09 -22.90
C ILE A 397 9.07 -24.39 -23.80
N GLY A 398 8.81 -23.13 -24.18
CA GLY A 398 9.75 -22.33 -24.97
C GLY A 398 11.10 -22.16 -24.26
N GLY A 399 11.08 -21.87 -22.95
CA GLY A 399 12.30 -21.77 -22.14
C GLY A 399 13.04 -23.10 -21.97
N LEU A 400 12.33 -24.23 -21.84
CA LEU A 400 12.96 -25.57 -21.82
C LEU A 400 13.59 -25.94 -23.17
N LEU A 401 12.96 -25.59 -24.29
CA LEU A 401 13.51 -25.77 -25.62
C LEU A 401 14.73 -24.87 -25.86
N ALA A 402 14.66 -23.61 -25.45
CA ALA A 402 15.79 -22.68 -25.48
C ALA A 402 16.96 -23.17 -24.61
N LEU A 403 16.68 -23.72 -23.42
CA LEU A 403 17.69 -24.31 -22.54
C LEU A 403 18.36 -25.54 -23.18
N LEU A 404 17.56 -26.43 -23.79
CA LEU A 404 18.07 -27.59 -24.50
C LEU A 404 19.02 -27.16 -25.64
N VAL A 405 18.57 -26.23 -26.50
CA VAL A 405 19.37 -25.67 -27.59
C VAL A 405 20.65 -25.02 -27.05
N ALA A 406 20.57 -24.18 -26.03
CA ALA A 406 21.72 -23.46 -25.49
C ALA A 406 22.79 -24.37 -24.84
N LEU A 407 22.39 -25.58 -24.42
CA LEU A 407 23.28 -26.62 -23.87
C LEU A 407 23.80 -27.62 -24.92
N THR A 408 23.15 -27.78 -26.07
CA THR A 408 23.58 -28.74 -27.12
C THR A 408 24.12 -28.08 -28.38
N THR A 409 23.45 -27.05 -28.88
CA THR A 409 23.64 -26.44 -30.20
C THR A 409 23.61 -24.92 -30.05
N VAL A 410 24.72 -24.37 -29.54
CA VAL A 410 24.85 -22.94 -29.18
C VAL A 410 24.53 -22.02 -30.37
N VAL A 411 24.91 -22.40 -31.58
CA VAL A 411 24.68 -21.66 -32.83
C VAL A 411 23.79 -22.52 -33.72
N LEU A 412 22.64 -21.99 -34.12
CA LEU A 412 21.63 -22.72 -34.89
C LEU A 412 21.91 -22.68 -36.41
N PRO A 413 21.33 -23.58 -37.23
CA PRO A 413 21.59 -23.61 -38.67
C PRO A 413 21.26 -22.30 -39.41
N TYR A 414 20.30 -21.51 -38.92
CA TYR A 414 20.00 -20.19 -39.47
C TYR A 414 20.95 -19.09 -38.95
N ASP A 415 21.55 -19.26 -37.78
CA ASP A 415 22.66 -18.43 -37.29
C ASP A 415 23.89 -18.66 -38.18
N GLU A 416 24.26 -19.92 -38.46
CA GLU A 416 25.36 -20.26 -39.37
C GLU A 416 25.11 -19.72 -40.79
N ALA A 417 23.88 -19.82 -41.30
CA ALA A 417 23.51 -19.27 -42.60
C ALA A 417 23.56 -17.72 -42.64
N PHE A 418 23.19 -17.05 -41.54
CA PHE A 418 23.30 -15.60 -41.42
C PHE A 418 24.77 -15.16 -41.39
N LEU A 419 25.57 -15.78 -40.51
CA LEU A 419 27.00 -15.51 -40.33
C LEU A 419 27.84 -15.91 -41.55
N GLY A 420 27.41 -16.91 -42.33
CA GLY A 420 28.20 -17.49 -43.42
C GLY A 420 29.38 -18.33 -42.92
N MET A 421 29.32 -18.81 -41.69
CA MET A 421 30.40 -19.49 -40.97
C MET A 421 29.81 -20.51 -39.99
N ARG A 422 30.45 -21.68 -39.86
CA ARG A 422 30.02 -22.74 -38.95
C ARG A 422 30.46 -22.49 -37.51
N ALA A 423 29.75 -23.07 -36.55
CA ALA A 423 30.09 -23.00 -35.12
C ALA A 423 31.54 -23.44 -34.83
N SER A 424 32.01 -24.50 -35.51
CA SER A 424 33.39 -24.99 -35.39
C SER A 424 34.45 -24.01 -35.89
N GLU A 425 34.10 -23.18 -36.87
CA GLU A 425 35.01 -22.17 -37.45
C GLU A 425 35.09 -20.95 -36.53
N LEU A 426 33.97 -20.50 -35.95
CA LEU A 426 33.93 -19.49 -34.89
C LEU A 426 34.75 -19.92 -33.66
N GLN A 427 34.60 -21.17 -33.22
CA GLN A 427 35.34 -21.72 -32.09
C GLN A 427 36.85 -21.81 -32.36
N ALA A 428 37.26 -22.03 -33.62
CA ALA A 428 38.67 -22.03 -34.02
C ALA A 428 39.27 -20.61 -34.08
N LEU A 429 38.46 -19.58 -34.38
CA LEU A 429 38.89 -18.17 -34.32
C LEU A 429 39.04 -17.71 -32.86
N ASN A 430 38.08 -18.03 -32.00
CA ASN A 430 38.16 -17.76 -30.57
C ASN A 430 37.31 -18.78 -29.76
N PRO A 431 37.94 -19.59 -28.89
CA PRO A 431 37.23 -20.64 -28.16
C PRO A 431 36.21 -20.11 -27.15
N GLN A 432 36.26 -18.83 -26.78
CA GLN A 432 35.36 -18.22 -25.79
C GLN A 432 34.04 -17.67 -26.39
N ILE A 433 33.92 -17.55 -27.72
CA ILE A 433 32.69 -17.03 -28.35
C ILE A 433 31.48 -17.94 -28.07
N LEU A 434 31.61 -19.26 -28.23
CA LEU A 434 30.49 -20.19 -27.99
C LEU A 434 30.12 -20.30 -26.50
N PRO A 435 31.08 -20.46 -25.54
CA PRO A 435 30.79 -20.36 -24.11
C PRO A 435 30.08 -19.05 -23.73
N PHE A 436 30.49 -17.92 -24.33
CA PHE A 436 29.84 -16.63 -24.13
C PHE A 436 28.39 -16.61 -24.68
N MET A 437 28.16 -17.03 -25.93
CA MET A 437 26.77 -17.08 -26.47
C MET A 437 25.87 -18.03 -25.67
N SER A 438 26.41 -19.15 -25.17
CA SER A 438 25.69 -20.08 -24.29
C SER A 438 25.30 -19.42 -22.95
N HIS A 439 26.16 -18.57 -22.37
CA HIS A 439 25.87 -17.91 -21.09
C HIS A 439 24.62 -17.00 -21.15
N ASP A 440 24.50 -16.17 -22.20
CA ASP A 440 23.33 -15.31 -22.42
C ASP A 440 22.08 -16.16 -22.75
N ARG A 441 22.20 -17.16 -23.65
CA ARG A 441 21.07 -18.03 -24.05
C ARG A 441 20.51 -18.88 -22.90
N VAL A 442 21.35 -19.45 -22.03
CA VAL A 442 20.91 -20.20 -20.83
C VAL A 442 20.29 -19.27 -19.77
N SER A 443 20.83 -18.05 -19.61
CA SER A 443 20.27 -17.04 -18.70
C SER A 443 18.87 -16.59 -19.15
N LEU A 444 18.70 -16.33 -20.45
CA LEU A 444 17.40 -16.08 -21.08
C LEU A 444 16.44 -17.27 -20.88
N ALA A 445 16.88 -18.50 -21.15
CA ALA A 445 16.05 -19.69 -21.05
C ALA A 445 15.48 -19.91 -19.64
N GLY A 446 16.31 -19.80 -18.59
CA GLY A 446 15.82 -19.86 -17.21
C GLY A 446 14.88 -18.71 -16.85
N THR A 447 15.13 -17.50 -17.37
CA THR A 447 14.24 -16.34 -17.21
C THR A 447 12.87 -16.56 -17.87
N MET A 448 12.82 -17.22 -19.03
CA MET A 448 11.58 -17.64 -19.71
C MET A 448 10.80 -18.68 -18.91
N ILE A 449 11.49 -19.67 -18.32
CA ILE A 449 10.85 -20.66 -17.42
C ILE A 449 10.30 -19.95 -16.19
N SER A 450 11.08 -19.06 -15.57
CA SER A 450 10.68 -18.23 -14.43
C SER A 450 9.40 -17.43 -14.70
N ILE A 451 9.32 -16.67 -15.81
CA ILE A 451 8.11 -15.89 -16.12
C ILE A 451 6.92 -16.79 -16.48
N GLY A 452 7.17 -17.92 -17.15
CA GLY A 452 6.12 -18.89 -17.48
C GLY A 452 5.46 -19.50 -16.23
N VAL A 453 6.25 -19.86 -15.22
CA VAL A 453 5.74 -20.30 -13.91
C VAL A 453 4.94 -19.20 -13.24
N ILE A 454 5.43 -17.95 -13.23
CA ILE A 454 4.72 -16.81 -12.64
C ILE A 454 3.37 -16.57 -13.35
N TYR A 455 3.33 -16.56 -14.68
CA TYR A 455 2.09 -16.35 -15.45
C TYR A 455 1.10 -17.50 -15.27
N PHE A 456 1.57 -18.75 -15.20
CA PHE A 456 0.70 -19.89 -14.88
C PHE A 456 0.06 -19.72 -13.50
N GLN A 457 0.84 -19.39 -12.47
CA GLN A 457 0.34 -19.21 -11.10
C GLN A 457 -0.63 -18.02 -10.99
N LEU A 458 -0.27 -16.85 -11.54
CA LEU A 458 -1.14 -15.67 -11.61
C LEU A 458 -2.47 -15.99 -12.31
N SER A 459 -2.44 -16.84 -13.33
CA SER A 459 -3.65 -17.25 -14.06
C SER A 459 -4.48 -18.23 -13.25
N ARG A 460 -3.89 -19.35 -12.78
CA ARG A 460 -4.56 -20.43 -12.06
C ARG A 460 -5.13 -20.01 -10.71
N PHE A 461 -4.51 -19.05 -10.01
CA PHE A 461 -4.94 -18.60 -8.68
C PHE A 461 -5.43 -17.14 -8.65
N GLY A 462 -4.90 -16.25 -9.50
CA GLY A 462 -5.30 -14.84 -9.55
C GLY A 462 -6.49 -14.57 -10.47
N LEU A 463 -6.33 -14.82 -11.77
CA LEU A 463 -7.38 -14.56 -12.77
C LEU A 463 -8.60 -15.47 -12.58
N SER A 464 -8.41 -16.72 -12.15
CA SER A 464 -9.52 -17.63 -11.81
C SER A 464 -10.40 -17.08 -10.68
N ARG A 465 -9.79 -16.42 -9.69
CA ARG A 465 -10.45 -15.70 -8.58
C ARG A 465 -10.88 -14.27 -8.95
N GLN A 466 -10.68 -13.84 -10.21
CA GLN A 466 -10.97 -12.49 -10.72
C GLN A 466 -10.24 -11.35 -9.98
N LEU A 467 -9.05 -11.62 -9.44
CA LEU A 467 -8.25 -10.64 -8.70
C LEU A 467 -7.68 -9.58 -9.64
N HIS A 468 -8.06 -8.32 -9.42
CA HIS A 468 -7.69 -7.19 -10.28
C HIS A 468 -6.17 -7.02 -10.39
N TRP A 469 -5.48 -7.01 -9.25
CA TRP A 469 -4.03 -6.83 -9.20
C TRP A 469 -3.29 -7.92 -9.99
N ALA A 470 -3.73 -9.18 -9.94
CA ALA A 470 -3.08 -10.28 -10.66
C ALA A 470 -3.19 -10.14 -12.18
N LYS A 471 -4.34 -9.63 -12.65
CA LYS A 471 -4.53 -9.22 -14.05
C LYS A 471 -3.59 -8.07 -14.43
N GLN A 472 -3.42 -7.06 -13.56
CA GLN A 472 -2.51 -5.94 -13.83
C GLN A 472 -1.05 -6.38 -13.88
N VAL A 473 -0.60 -7.27 -12.98
CA VAL A 473 0.74 -7.87 -13.06
C VAL A 473 0.95 -8.54 -14.42
N LEU A 474 0.03 -9.41 -14.83
CA LEU A 474 0.10 -10.13 -16.12
C LEU A 474 0.11 -9.14 -17.30
N LEU A 475 -0.74 -8.12 -17.27
CA LEU A 475 -0.85 -7.10 -18.33
C LEU A 475 0.45 -6.30 -18.49
N VAL A 476 0.98 -5.73 -17.41
CA VAL A 476 2.15 -4.83 -17.46
C VAL A 476 3.42 -5.63 -17.78
N SER A 477 3.67 -6.73 -17.06
CA SER A 477 4.82 -7.60 -17.31
C SER A 477 4.77 -8.24 -18.70
N GLY A 478 3.59 -8.71 -19.12
CA GLY A 478 3.36 -9.32 -20.44
C GLY A 478 3.53 -8.35 -21.58
N SER A 479 2.97 -7.14 -21.46
CA SER A 479 3.16 -6.07 -22.46
C SER A 479 4.65 -5.75 -22.65
N VAL A 480 5.42 -5.65 -21.58
CA VAL A 480 6.87 -5.41 -21.67
C VAL A 480 7.59 -6.59 -22.34
N GLY A 481 7.28 -7.83 -21.98
CA GLY A 481 7.90 -9.02 -22.59
C GLY A 481 7.56 -9.23 -24.07
N PHE A 482 6.35 -8.88 -24.51
CA PHE A 482 6.01 -8.88 -25.94
C PHE A 482 6.60 -7.68 -26.68
N LEU A 483 6.75 -6.52 -26.04
CA LEU A 483 7.38 -5.35 -26.64
C LEU A 483 8.91 -5.47 -26.75
N SER A 484 9.58 -6.23 -25.88
CA SER A 484 11.03 -6.43 -25.98
C SER A 484 11.48 -7.16 -27.25
N PHE A 485 10.58 -7.91 -27.90
CA PHE A 485 10.81 -8.47 -29.24
C PHE A 485 11.24 -7.41 -30.27
N PHE A 486 10.77 -6.17 -30.14
CA PHE A 486 11.07 -5.10 -31.09
C PHE A 486 12.43 -4.42 -30.86
N LEU A 487 13.12 -4.68 -29.74
CA LEU A 487 14.39 -4.01 -29.40
C LEU A 487 15.51 -4.31 -30.38
N TYR A 488 15.56 -5.52 -30.92
CA TYR A 488 16.65 -6.02 -31.78
C TYR A 488 16.35 -6.01 -33.27
N ILE A 489 15.11 -5.75 -33.71
CA ILE A 489 14.72 -5.76 -35.13
C ILE A 489 15.54 -4.74 -35.95
N GLY A 490 16.03 -3.66 -35.31
CA GLY A 490 16.91 -2.67 -35.94
C GLY A 490 18.37 -3.10 -36.17
N TYR A 491 18.81 -4.26 -35.66
CA TYR A 491 20.21 -4.70 -35.68
C TYR A 491 20.57 -5.61 -36.87
N GLY A 492 19.65 -5.81 -37.82
CA GLY A 492 19.91 -6.55 -39.07
C GLY A 492 19.93 -8.07 -38.95
N TYR A 493 19.68 -8.61 -37.75
CA TYR A 493 19.46 -10.04 -37.50
C TYR A 493 18.01 -10.26 -37.03
N PHE A 494 17.40 -11.39 -37.43
CA PHE A 494 16.02 -11.73 -37.14
C PHE A 494 15.90 -13.18 -36.67
N ASP A 495 15.58 -13.37 -35.39
CA ASP A 495 15.38 -14.69 -34.81
C ASP A 495 13.97 -15.23 -35.11
N ILE A 496 13.93 -16.27 -35.93
CA ILE A 496 12.70 -16.93 -36.37
C ILE A 496 12.04 -17.70 -35.21
N LEU A 497 12.81 -18.33 -34.30
CA LEU A 497 12.25 -19.09 -33.18
C LEU A 497 11.58 -18.14 -32.17
N HIS A 498 12.23 -17.03 -31.84
CA HIS A 498 11.62 -15.98 -31.01
C HIS A 498 10.37 -15.40 -31.67
N ALA A 499 10.42 -15.08 -32.97
CA ALA A 499 9.25 -14.57 -33.70
C ALA A 499 8.06 -15.54 -33.71
N VAL A 500 8.32 -16.84 -33.98
CA VAL A 500 7.29 -17.89 -33.97
C VAL A 500 6.71 -18.09 -32.57
N LEU A 501 7.55 -18.10 -31.53
CA LEU A 501 7.09 -18.24 -30.14
C LEU A 501 6.23 -17.04 -29.73
N SER A 502 6.69 -15.81 -29.97
CA SER A 502 5.95 -14.59 -29.66
C SER A 502 4.62 -14.53 -30.41
N LEU A 503 4.59 -14.83 -31.71
CA LEU A 503 3.36 -14.82 -32.51
C LEU A 503 2.37 -15.91 -32.05
N SER A 504 2.86 -17.08 -31.64
CA SER A 504 2.02 -18.18 -31.14
C SER A 504 1.43 -17.90 -29.75
N LEU A 505 2.16 -17.19 -28.88
CA LEU A 505 1.74 -16.92 -27.51
C LEU A 505 0.92 -15.63 -27.34
N PHE A 506 1.10 -14.64 -28.21
CA PHE A 506 0.41 -13.35 -28.13
C PHE A 506 -1.14 -13.45 -28.13
N PRO A 507 -1.81 -14.33 -28.90
CA PRO A 507 -3.25 -14.53 -28.81
C PRO A 507 -3.73 -14.97 -27.42
N PHE A 508 -2.97 -15.85 -26.74
CA PHE A 508 -3.30 -16.31 -25.39
C PHE A 508 -3.18 -15.19 -24.35
N PHE A 509 -2.16 -14.33 -24.48
CA PHE A 509 -2.03 -13.11 -23.69
C PHE A 509 -3.24 -12.18 -23.87
N LEU A 510 -3.61 -11.86 -25.11
CA LEU A 510 -4.78 -11.01 -25.40
C LEU A 510 -6.10 -11.60 -24.87
N LEU A 511 -6.26 -12.93 -24.89
CA LEU A 511 -7.43 -13.59 -24.32
C LEU A 511 -7.42 -13.58 -22.78
N ALA A 512 -6.25 -13.72 -22.15
CA ALA A 512 -6.12 -13.65 -20.70
C ALA A 512 -6.50 -12.28 -20.13
N ILE A 513 -5.97 -11.20 -20.72
CA ILE A 513 -6.24 -9.83 -20.28
C ILE A 513 -7.66 -9.33 -20.64
N ARG A 514 -8.39 -10.02 -21.51
CA ARG A 514 -9.79 -9.68 -21.83
C ARG A 514 -10.78 -10.05 -20.72
N GLN A 515 -10.46 -11.01 -19.84
CA GLN A 515 -11.35 -11.39 -18.76
C GLN A 515 -11.56 -10.20 -17.78
N PRO A 516 -12.80 -9.89 -17.35
CA PRO A 516 -13.03 -8.93 -16.28
C PRO A 516 -12.41 -9.44 -14.97
N ALA A 517 -11.79 -8.53 -14.22
CA ALA A 517 -11.18 -8.81 -12.92
C ALA A 517 -11.56 -7.68 -11.98
N ASN A 518 -12.67 -7.90 -11.27
CA ASN A 518 -13.38 -6.86 -10.52
C ASN A 518 -13.20 -7.02 -9.00
N LYS A 519 -12.59 -8.12 -8.53
CA LYS A 519 -12.31 -8.32 -7.11
C LYS A 519 -10.97 -7.70 -6.74
N GLN A 520 -10.99 -6.70 -5.87
CA GLN A 520 -9.78 -6.05 -5.36
C GLN A 520 -9.15 -6.84 -4.20
N LEU A 521 -9.99 -7.57 -3.44
CA LEU A 521 -9.64 -8.28 -2.22
C LEU A 521 -9.75 -9.80 -2.36
N SER A 522 -8.92 -10.49 -1.57
CA SER A 522 -9.01 -11.94 -1.35
C SER A 522 -10.12 -12.24 -0.33
N PRO A 523 -10.83 -13.38 -0.45
CA PRO A 523 -11.79 -13.82 0.55
C PRO A 523 -11.14 -14.55 1.74
N LEU A 524 -9.80 -14.73 1.77
CA LEU A 524 -9.09 -15.29 2.94
C LEU A 524 -9.06 -14.30 4.11
N PRO A 525 -9.12 -14.75 5.38
CA PRO A 525 -9.16 -13.88 6.56
C PRO A 525 -8.03 -12.84 6.63
N ALA A 526 -8.41 -11.63 7.05
CA ALA A 526 -7.56 -10.47 7.10
C ALA A 526 -6.62 -10.53 8.29
N GLN A 527 -5.46 -9.93 8.11
CA GLN A 527 -4.46 -9.82 9.16
C GLN A 527 -4.82 -8.70 10.14
N VAL A 528 -5.68 -9.05 11.10
CA VAL A 528 -6.24 -8.12 12.09
C VAL A 528 -5.28 -7.73 13.22
N LYS A 529 -4.18 -8.47 13.42
CA LYS A 529 -3.16 -8.23 14.45
C LYS A 529 -1.79 -7.83 13.90
N ASN A 530 -1.09 -6.94 14.59
CA ASN A 530 0.29 -6.52 14.31
C ASN A 530 1.32 -7.51 14.88
N ASP A 531 1.13 -8.80 14.61
CA ASP A 531 1.90 -9.89 15.24
C ASP A 531 3.34 -10.04 14.74
N ARG A 532 4.10 -10.95 15.35
CA ARG A 532 5.52 -11.20 15.06
C ARG A 532 5.77 -11.66 13.62
N ASP A 533 4.87 -12.45 13.05
CA ASP A 533 5.04 -13.05 11.73
C ASP A 533 4.76 -12.04 10.63
N TRP A 534 3.78 -11.15 10.84
CA TRP A 534 3.62 -9.96 10.01
C TRP A 534 4.82 -9.03 10.09
N ARG A 535 5.28 -8.65 11.29
CA ARG A 535 6.45 -7.75 11.44
C ARG A 535 7.71 -8.32 10.75
N ARG A 536 7.85 -9.65 10.71
CA ARG A 536 8.89 -10.36 9.95
C ARG A 536 8.63 -10.34 8.44
N SER A 537 7.40 -10.59 8.00
CA SER A 537 7.07 -10.61 6.57
C SER A 537 7.24 -9.24 5.91
N LEU A 538 7.11 -8.13 6.64
CA LEU A 538 7.46 -6.79 6.13
C LEU A 538 8.92 -6.65 5.70
N TRP A 539 9.87 -7.28 6.41
CA TRP A 539 11.29 -7.30 6.02
C TRP A 539 11.52 -8.16 4.78
N GLY A 540 10.89 -9.33 4.70
CA GLY A 540 10.97 -10.14 3.49
C GLY A 540 10.26 -9.49 2.28
N GLN A 541 9.17 -8.74 2.52
CA GLN A 541 8.51 -7.93 1.50
C GLN A 541 9.45 -6.82 0.97
N LEU A 542 10.16 -6.10 1.86
CA LEU A 542 11.20 -5.15 1.45
C LEU A 542 12.26 -5.83 0.57
N PHE A 543 12.75 -7.01 0.97
CA PHE A 543 13.76 -7.74 0.17
C PHE A 543 13.23 -8.18 -1.20
N PHE A 544 11.99 -8.67 -1.30
CA PHE A 544 11.38 -8.95 -2.60
C PHE A 544 11.15 -7.70 -3.46
N VAL A 545 10.81 -6.55 -2.85
CA VAL A 545 10.75 -5.26 -3.58
C VAL A 545 12.12 -4.83 -4.08
N ILE A 546 13.18 -4.97 -3.26
CA ILE A 546 14.57 -4.69 -3.67
C ILE A 546 14.98 -5.62 -4.83
N ILE A 547 14.65 -6.91 -4.78
CA ILE A 547 14.90 -7.87 -5.87
C ILE A 547 14.14 -7.46 -7.13
N GLY A 548 12.84 -7.17 -7.03
CA GLY A 548 12.03 -6.74 -8.17
C GLY A 548 12.55 -5.47 -8.84
N CYS A 549 12.90 -4.45 -8.05
CA CYS A 549 13.57 -3.23 -8.54
C CYS A 549 14.93 -3.52 -9.15
N GLY A 550 15.74 -4.39 -8.53
CA GLY A 550 17.07 -4.78 -9.02
C GLY A 550 17.01 -5.52 -10.36
N LEU A 551 16.12 -6.51 -10.50
CA LEU A 551 15.89 -7.24 -11.74
C LEU A 551 15.32 -6.35 -12.84
N THR A 552 14.40 -5.43 -12.50
CA THR A 552 13.86 -4.42 -13.43
C THR A 552 14.98 -3.50 -13.93
N GLY A 553 15.82 -2.98 -13.03
CA GLY A 553 16.95 -2.13 -13.38
C GLY A 553 18.01 -2.86 -14.21
N ALA A 554 18.38 -4.08 -13.81
CA ALA A 554 19.32 -4.92 -14.54
C ALA A 554 18.80 -5.27 -15.95
N GLY A 555 17.54 -5.70 -16.08
CA GLY A 555 16.93 -5.99 -17.37
C GLY A 555 16.90 -4.77 -18.30
N LEU A 556 16.58 -3.59 -17.77
CA LEU A 556 16.64 -2.33 -18.53
C LEU A 556 18.08 -1.99 -18.97
N ILE A 557 19.06 -2.08 -18.07
CA ILE A 557 20.48 -1.81 -18.38
C ILE A 557 21.01 -2.80 -19.42
N ILE A 558 20.77 -4.10 -19.25
CA ILE A 558 21.18 -5.15 -20.19
C ILE A 558 20.49 -4.96 -21.54
N SER A 559 19.21 -4.56 -21.57
CA SER A 559 18.51 -4.21 -22.82
C SER A 559 19.17 -3.02 -23.53
N ILE A 560 19.48 -1.95 -22.79
CA ILE A 560 20.14 -0.74 -23.32
C ILE A 560 21.56 -1.01 -23.80
N ILE A 561 22.30 -1.91 -23.14
CA ILE A 561 23.64 -2.34 -23.52
C ILE A 561 23.61 -3.37 -24.66
N GLY A 562 22.55 -4.19 -24.79
CA GLY A 562 22.37 -5.10 -25.92
C GLY A 562 22.12 -4.35 -27.23
N ILE A 563 21.45 -3.20 -27.15
CA ILE A 563 21.51 -2.15 -28.18
C ILE A 563 22.73 -1.21 -27.90
N THR A 564 23.03 -0.26 -28.77
CA THR A 564 24.15 0.72 -28.62
C THR A 564 25.58 0.15 -28.55
N GLY A 565 26.02 -0.48 -27.45
CA GLY A 565 27.43 -0.83 -27.19
C GLY A 565 27.76 -2.34 -27.19
N VAL A 566 26.76 -3.20 -27.04
CA VAL A 566 26.79 -4.68 -26.97
C VAL A 566 27.58 -5.27 -25.80
N PHE A 567 28.81 -4.82 -25.55
CA PHE A 567 29.74 -5.41 -24.57
C PHE A 567 30.03 -4.47 -23.39
N VAL A 568 30.22 -5.06 -22.20
CA VAL A 568 30.85 -4.42 -21.03
C VAL A 568 32.33 -4.85 -20.93
N PRO A 569 33.19 -4.14 -20.18
CA PRO A 569 34.62 -4.47 -20.10
C PRO A 569 34.92 -5.91 -19.64
N GLN A 570 34.06 -6.47 -18.78
CA GLN A 570 34.15 -7.86 -18.30
C GLN A 570 33.94 -8.88 -19.43
N ASP A 571 33.07 -8.59 -20.41
CA ASP A 571 32.83 -9.49 -21.54
C ASP A 571 34.07 -9.55 -22.44
N LEU A 572 34.66 -8.38 -22.73
CA LEU A 572 35.86 -8.26 -23.56
C LEU A 572 37.07 -8.92 -22.89
N ALA A 573 37.15 -8.87 -21.55
CA ALA A 573 38.14 -9.57 -20.77
C ALA A 573 37.95 -11.10 -20.83
N PHE A 574 36.71 -11.60 -20.74
CA PHE A 574 36.41 -13.03 -20.90
C PHE A 574 36.68 -13.52 -22.32
N LEU A 575 36.25 -12.76 -23.33
CA LEU A 575 36.46 -13.05 -24.75
C LEU A 575 37.92 -12.87 -25.19
N CYS A 576 38.77 -12.21 -24.41
CA CYS A 576 40.15 -11.86 -24.78
C CYS A 576 40.26 -11.11 -26.13
N ALA A 577 39.24 -10.32 -26.49
CA ALA A 577 39.12 -9.66 -27.79
C ALA A 577 38.41 -8.30 -27.65
N THR A 578 38.71 -7.34 -28.53
CA THR A 578 37.99 -6.07 -28.62
C THR A 578 36.82 -6.17 -29.62
N PRO A 579 35.84 -5.25 -29.60
CA PRO A 579 34.74 -5.24 -30.57
C PRO A 579 35.24 -5.21 -32.03
N GLU A 580 36.31 -4.48 -32.31
CA GLU A 580 36.91 -4.38 -33.64
C GLU A 580 37.50 -5.71 -34.11
N VAL A 581 38.12 -6.47 -33.19
CA VAL A 581 38.64 -7.82 -33.46
C VAL A 581 37.49 -8.80 -33.74
N LEU A 582 36.42 -8.75 -32.95
CA LEU A 582 35.23 -9.58 -33.16
C LEU A 582 34.51 -9.25 -34.48
N GLN A 583 34.45 -7.97 -34.85
CA GLN A 583 33.91 -7.51 -36.13
C GLN A 583 34.81 -7.94 -37.30
N ALA A 584 36.13 -7.95 -37.14
CA ALA A 584 37.08 -8.44 -38.13
C ALA A 584 37.02 -9.97 -38.32
N TYR A 585 36.65 -10.73 -37.28
CA TYR A 585 36.34 -12.16 -37.42
C TYR A 585 35.08 -12.40 -38.24
N ASN A 586 34.01 -11.64 -37.97
CA ASN A 586 32.79 -11.63 -38.78
C ASN A 586 31.95 -10.38 -38.50
N GLU A 587 31.69 -9.56 -39.52
CA GLU A 587 30.92 -8.31 -39.40
C GLU A 587 29.51 -8.52 -38.83
N LYS A 588 28.96 -9.74 -38.97
CA LYS A 588 27.61 -10.13 -38.53
C LYS A 588 27.56 -10.78 -37.15
N LEU A 589 28.69 -11.07 -36.51
CA LEU A 589 28.71 -11.71 -35.19
C LEU A 589 28.12 -10.82 -34.09
N ILE A 590 28.47 -9.53 -34.10
CA ILE A 590 28.00 -8.55 -33.12
C ILE A 590 26.45 -8.43 -33.14
N PRO A 591 25.76 -8.32 -34.29
CA PRO A 591 24.31 -8.42 -34.38
C PRO A 591 23.65 -9.63 -33.68
N VAL A 592 24.25 -10.82 -33.76
CA VAL A 592 23.70 -12.03 -33.12
C VAL A 592 23.84 -11.95 -31.60
N ILE A 593 25.00 -11.49 -31.11
CA ILE A 593 25.24 -11.29 -29.67
C ILE A 593 24.33 -10.17 -29.11
N ALA A 594 24.18 -9.07 -29.86
CA ALA A 594 23.28 -7.96 -29.53
C ALA A 594 21.83 -8.42 -29.36
N HIS A 595 21.35 -9.30 -30.26
CA HIS A 595 20.04 -9.94 -30.15
C HIS A 595 19.90 -10.74 -28.85
N ASP A 596 20.81 -11.68 -28.59
CA ASP A 596 20.71 -12.60 -27.45
C ASP A 596 20.68 -11.82 -26.12
N ARG A 597 21.53 -10.77 -26.02
CA ARG A 597 21.59 -9.87 -24.88
C ARG A 597 20.36 -8.98 -24.73
N ALA A 598 19.85 -8.38 -25.81
CA ALA A 598 18.64 -7.57 -25.76
C ALA A 598 17.39 -8.41 -25.42
N GLY A 599 17.33 -9.65 -25.94
CA GLY A 599 16.31 -10.64 -25.60
C GLY A 599 16.35 -11.04 -24.12
N PHE A 600 17.54 -11.37 -23.60
CA PHE A 600 17.75 -11.65 -22.18
C PHE A 600 17.34 -10.46 -21.29
N GLY A 601 17.82 -9.26 -21.60
CA GLY A 601 17.48 -8.03 -20.88
C GLY A 601 15.97 -7.77 -20.83
N GLY A 602 15.29 -7.94 -21.97
CA GLY A 602 13.83 -7.78 -22.07
C GLY A 602 13.04 -8.79 -21.25
N ALA A 603 13.44 -10.07 -21.29
CA ALA A 603 12.84 -11.12 -20.46
C ALA A 603 13.07 -10.86 -18.96
N LEU A 604 14.29 -10.42 -18.59
CA LEU A 604 14.65 -10.12 -17.20
C LEU A 604 13.88 -8.90 -16.67
N LEU A 605 13.70 -7.88 -17.51
CA LEU A 605 12.86 -6.71 -17.23
C LEU A 605 11.40 -7.12 -16.98
N SER A 606 10.84 -8.01 -17.82
CA SER A 606 9.49 -8.55 -17.66
C SER A 606 9.33 -9.33 -16.33
N VAL A 607 10.31 -10.18 -15.96
CA VAL A 607 10.33 -10.88 -14.66
C VAL A 607 10.46 -9.91 -13.49
N GLY A 608 11.37 -8.94 -13.57
CA GLY A 608 11.59 -7.95 -12.51
C GLY A 608 10.32 -7.16 -12.20
N ILE A 609 9.60 -6.73 -13.24
CA ILE A 609 8.30 -6.06 -13.13
C ILE A 609 7.26 -6.99 -12.49
N ALA A 610 7.17 -8.26 -12.90
CA ALA A 610 6.23 -9.21 -12.30
C ALA A 610 6.49 -9.41 -10.81
N VAL A 611 7.75 -9.67 -10.43
CA VAL A 611 8.18 -9.85 -9.03
C VAL A 611 7.91 -8.57 -8.22
N LEU A 612 8.24 -7.40 -8.75
CA LEU A 612 8.00 -6.11 -8.10
C LEU A 612 6.51 -5.88 -7.82
N LEU A 613 5.65 -6.02 -8.83
CA LEU A 613 4.21 -5.76 -8.69
C LEU A 613 3.51 -6.81 -7.79
N ILE A 614 3.92 -8.08 -7.83
CA ILE A 614 3.49 -9.10 -6.86
C ILE A 614 3.89 -8.67 -5.43
N SER A 615 5.13 -8.19 -5.26
CA SER A 615 5.65 -7.78 -3.95
C SER A 615 4.95 -6.54 -3.38
N LEU A 616 4.49 -5.63 -4.25
CA LEU A 616 3.73 -4.46 -3.85
C LEU A 616 2.25 -4.77 -3.53
N TRP A 617 1.60 -5.68 -4.26
CA TRP A 617 0.13 -5.81 -4.24
C TRP A 617 -0.42 -7.14 -3.69
N ALA A 618 0.37 -8.22 -3.68
CA ALA A 618 -0.11 -9.57 -3.36
C ALA A 618 0.07 -9.99 -1.89
N PHE A 619 0.79 -9.20 -1.10
CA PHE A 619 1.19 -9.53 0.27
C PHE A 619 0.01 -9.51 1.26
N ARG A 620 -0.65 -10.66 1.41
CA ARG A 620 -1.75 -10.90 2.35
C ARG A 620 -1.55 -12.21 3.10
N GLN A 621 -1.95 -12.24 4.37
CA GLN A 621 -1.79 -13.42 5.23
C GLN A 621 -2.54 -14.63 4.66
N GLY A 622 -1.94 -15.81 4.76
CA GLY A 622 -2.56 -17.07 4.30
C GLY A 622 -2.60 -17.30 2.78
N GLU A 623 -2.21 -16.34 1.94
CA GLU A 623 -2.13 -16.51 0.48
C GLU A 623 -0.87 -17.32 0.08
N SER A 624 -0.77 -18.56 0.54
CA SER A 624 0.38 -19.45 0.33
C SER A 624 0.80 -19.60 -1.14
N TRP A 625 -0.14 -19.52 -2.08
CA TRP A 625 0.15 -19.58 -3.51
C TRP A 625 1.02 -18.40 -3.99
N VAL A 626 0.96 -17.23 -3.35
CA VAL A 626 1.84 -16.08 -3.66
C VAL A 626 3.28 -16.41 -3.27
N TRP A 627 3.50 -17.00 -2.10
CA TRP A 627 4.80 -17.49 -1.67
C TRP A 627 5.34 -18.56 -2.62
N TRP A 628 4.51 -19.54 -3.00
CA TRP A 628 4.89 -20.56 -3.99
C TRP A 628 5.16 -19.99 -5.39
N THR A 629 4.48 -18.91 -5.78
CA THR A 629 4.73 -18.20 -7.04
C THR A 629 6.11 -17.54 -7.05
N LEU A 630 6.48 -16.87 -5.95
CA LEU A 630 7.81 -16.28 -5.80
C LEU A 630 8.90 -17.35 -5.70
N PHE A 631 8.67 -18.43 -4.96
CA PHE A 631 9.61 -19.55 -4.82
C PHE A 631 9.86 -20.25 -6.17
N LEU A 632 8.82 -20.82 -6.77
CA LEU A 632 8.93 -21.58 -8.02
C LEU A 632 9.29 -20.69 -9.21
N GLY A 633 8.88 -19.42 -9.18
CA GLY A 633 9.26 -18.42 -10.19
C GLY A 633 10.71 -17.97 -10.08
N GLY A 634 11.30 -17.90 -8.88
CA GLY A 634 12.69 -17.47 -8.70
C GLY A 634 13.74 -18.57 -9.00
N LEU A 635 13.42 -19.84 -8.70
CA LEU A 635 14.38 -20.95 -8.83
C LEU A 635 15.02 -21.09 -10.23
N PRO A 636 14.29 -21.09 -11.36
CA PRO A 636 14.89 -21.33 -12.68
C PRO A 636 15.90 -20.27 -13.08
N GLY A 637 15.55 -18.98 -12.93
CA GLY A 637 16.44 -17.86 -13.27
C GLY A 637 17.70 -17.79 -12.42
N PHE A 638 17.62 -18.05 -11.10
CA PHE A 638 18.83 -18.13 -10.27
C PHE A 638 19.69 -19.37 -10.58
N ALA A 639 19.05 -20.52 -10.82
CA ALA A 639 19.77 -21.74 -11.16
C ALA A 639 20.51 -21.63 -12.50
N SER A 640 19.87 -21.07 -13.54
CA SER A 640 20.50 -20.89 -14.84
C SER A 640 21.55 -19.77 -14.81
N GLY A 641 21.19 -18.58 -14.32
CA GLY A 641 22.02 -17.37 -14.36
C GLY A 641 23.17 -17.33 -13.35
N ILE A 642 23.27 -18.30 -12.44
CA ILE A 642 24.48 -18.54 -11.64
C ILE A 642 25.19 -19.81 -12.13
N GLY A 643 24.43 -20.88 -12.42
CA GLY A 643 25.00 -22.18 -12.80
C GLY A 643 25.79 -22.14 -14.11
N ILE A 644 25.33 -21.37 -15.11
CA ILE A 644 26.01 -21.34 -16.41
C ILE A 644 27.39 -20.68 -16.32
N HIS A 645 27.55 -19.59 -15.55
CA HIS A 645 28.82 -18.89 -15.39
C HIS A 645 29.93 -19.79 -14.82
N PHE A 646 29.59 -20.69 -13.90
CA PHE A 646 30.52 -21.73 -13.43
C PHE A 646 30.83 -22.79 -14.50
N ALA A 647 29.84 -23.19 -15.30
CA ALA A 647 30.02 -24.19 -16.36
C ALA A 647 30.86 -23.67 -17.54
N VAL A 648 30.75 -22.37 -17.87
CA VAL A 648 31.51 -21.72 -18.97
C VAL A 648 32.80 -21.04 -18.50
N GLY A 649 33.05 -20.96 -17.20
CA GLY A 649 34.23 -20.31 -16.61
C GLY A 649 34.18 -18.78 -16.56
N TYR A 650 33.03 -18.15 -16.86
CA TYR A 650 32.85 -16.69 -16.78
C TYR A 650 32.57 -16.24 -15.33
N THR A 651 33.49 -16.54 -14.42
CA THR A 651 33.30 -16.35 -12.97
C THR A 651 33.86 -15.04 -12.44
N ASP A 652 33.73 -13.93 -13.18
CA ASP A 652 34.15 -12.61 -12.67
C ASP A 652 33.33 -12.21 -11.44
N PHE A 653 34.03 -11.75 -10.40
CA PHE A 653 33.39 -11.44 -9.12
C PHE A 653 32.49 -10.20 -9.22
N ILE A 654 32.92 -9.16 -9.92
CA ILE A 654 32.16 -7.91 -10.06
C ILE A 654 30.89 -8.16 -10.88
N HIS A 655 30.98 -8.97 -11.93
CA HIS A 655 29.86 -9.42 -12.76
C HIS A 655 28.82 -10.23 -11.97
N LEU A 656 29.26 -11.15 -11.09
CA LEU A 656 28.36 -12.06 -10.36
C LEU A 656 27.84 -11.53 -9.00
N ILE A 657 28.48 -10.52 -8.39
CA ILE A 657 28.01 -9.89 -7.14
C ILE A 657 26.50 -9.58 -7.13
N PRO A 658 25.90 -8.92 -8.15
CA PRO A 658 24.48 -8.61 -8.15
C PRO A 658 23.59 -9.86 -8.07
N ALA A 659 23.95 -10.93 -8.77
CA ALA A 659 23.23 -12.20 -8.76
C ALA A 659 23.33 -12.89 -7.39
N TYR A 660 24.52 -12.93 -6.78
CA TYR A 660 24.71 -13.49 -5.44
C TYR A 660 23.94 -12.73 -4.36
N VAL A 661 23.97 -11.39 -4.40
CA VAL A 661 23.20 -10.56 -3.46
C VAL A 661 21.70 -10.79 -3.64
N ALA A 662 21.21 -10.83 -4.88
CA ALA A 662 19.80 -11.12 -5.16
C ALA A 662 19.38 -12.53 -4.71
N ALA A 663 20.23 -13.56 -4.90
CA ALA A 663 19.96 -14.93 -4.45
C ALA A 663 19.95 -15.06 -2.92
N LEU A 664 20.87 -14.39 -2.21
CA LEU A 664 20.89 -14.34 -0.75
C LEU A 664 19.63 -13.63 -0.21
N LEU A 665 19.30 -12.46 -0.76
CA LEU A 665 18.07 -11.73 -0.40
C LEU A 665 16.83 -12.58 -0.67
N PHE A 666 16.79 -13.34 -1.76
CA PHE A 666 15.67 -14.20 -2.13
C PHE A 666 15.43 -15.31 -1.09
N LEU A 667 16.49 -16.02 -0.68
CA LEU A 667 16.40 -17.06 0.36
C LEU A 667 15.94 -16.48 1.71
N VAL A 668 16.49 -15.33 2.12
CA VAL A 668 16.10 -14.65 3.36
C VAL A 668 14.65 -14.14 3.28
N ALA A 669 14.24 -13.58 2.14
CA ALA A 669 12.88 -13.09 1.92
C ALA A 669 11.84 -14.22 1.99
N LEU A 670 12.12 -15.36 1.37
CA LEU A 670 11.29 -16.57 1.47
C LEU A 670 11.16 -17.04 2.93
N MET A 671 12.28 -17.11 3.66
CA MET A 671 12.29 -17.54 5.06
C MET A 671 11.48 -16.61 5.98
N LEU A 672 11.64 -15.29 5.82
CA LEU A 672 10.93 -14.29 6.63
C LEU A 672 9.43 -14.21 6.35
N THR A 673 9.00 -14.60 5.14
CA THR A 673 7.60 -14.50 4.70
C THR A 673 6.82 -15.81 4.81
N TYR A 674 7.49 -16.96 4.86
CA TYR A 674 6.84 -18.27 4.95
C TYR A 674 5.84 -18.38 6.11
N PRO A 675 6.13 -17.95 7.37
CA PRO A 675 5.16 -18.01 8.46
C PRO A 675 3.87 -17.22 8.19
N TYR A 676 3.99 -16.09 7.50
CA TYR A 676 2.86 -15.20 7.21
C TYR A 676 1.96 -15.72 6.08
N PHE A 677 2.54 -16.34 5.04
CA PHE A 677 1.78 -16.88 3.91
C PHE A 677 1.29 -18.31 4.12
N CYS A 678 2.08 -19.18 4.76
CA CYS A 678 1.88 -20.63 4.71
C CYS A 678 1.38 -21.24 6.02
N LEU A 679 1.71 -20.66 7.19
CA LEU A 679 1.21 -21.16 8.46
C LEU A 679 -0.19 -20.59 8.73
N ARG A 680 -1.21 -21.46 8.65
CA ARG A 680 -2.54 -21.12 9.17
C ARG A 680 -2.46 -20.99 10.68
N LYS A 681 -2.79 -19.80 11.19
CA LYS A 681 -3.11 -19.62 12.61
C LYS A 681 -4.51 -20.20 12.81
N THR A 682 -4.58 -21.21 13.66
CA THR A 682 -5.81 -21.90 14.10
C THR A 682 -6.62 -21.02 15.03
#